data_AF-A0A814T8H3-F1
#
_entry.id   AF-A0A814T8H3-F1
#
_cell.length_a   1.000
_cell.length_b   1.000
_cell.length_c   1.000
_cell.angle_alpha   90.00
_cell.angle_beta   90.00
_cell.angle_gamma   90.00
#
_symmetry.space_group_name_H-M   'P 1'
#
loop_
_entity.id
_entity.type
_entity.pdbx_description
1 polymer ?
#
loop_
_entity_poly.entity_id
_entity_poly.type
_entity_poly.pdbx_seq_one_letter_code
_entity_poly.pdbx_strand_id
1 'polypeptide(L)'
;MLTTFSRWFNREVTISEVASSCGRVFQLDDVGINFFDAMLEHILHFDEFNQRQNETFLNDVDYITQCTIADLTLKEQYVRSSKRLDTYLYIYRRIEEYINLININYEPLQQFKQQLSTLLISIFEQTSGEQPNLLLENKNLLLKMNILQHLSSITTIDDLNTLNEFFVLGKLSMQAAQMINDNSLQWIDILSKVKTIKFSLNGFIHVYINNQQAFRKFPFDTSVLIYLMQRMHLSKQINQSPFKTFAQLNKQLNLPMMEFFEQFQSIFSNGIKNQWYEMKDIAELFIWLKSQDQLFSQYFSHYSSNVSIDELWEIFLYLYKTTEINNIIGKYLIPTLNERISSVSVSDFQRYTKSAKISLVEIKSEGRSNFISLFEKIFDSYIIKQMNDPLYSYQISQIDCKELLQIGLEMSSTNRLDRFSCLLLVRKIICETDNYYQKTNAEKLKILFENLKNFDKTLSQKYAAEKIIDDEWLNEFLIPNIQVWLKFDQRTYQYLCDNHQNNPWSIYIWSKIVHLSLLKMLTNNHIDILVKMNDWMKNVKHDIYNKTDIFTIILVDKLFELVLSKYSRSILLLPNIDTIMNFIISMRDNTSVKINISEINNFINNGKEIVCDLLRFKSKCSLYRDLLTTDSIIYCFIPLIDLNNTLRTIDRQQYKFPLTTADIDDIIDLPKPKDIDIINIKSNEEFVTRFIQDINEWFNWFDRFVDIFQHIIDWFKNHNVNHANQILSDLLRIRNDPKMTLNEMRMIIVCVLKLLQPFKDLRRLCQLFNCLISFQILNPGTLNSQDTRLKFLTELKRSQPNNTFTIGAHKSYKHNISISDRQQVQWSLTCDNSPCDIIIEYRSNNHKHEILYKQKNVPIHKNILYGQFETQRSGQLIITIDNKNNPVSEIIWYGIKSIGLSTCHLFHGIFNMNYRQTSEIISENEFNKLLDQTFDFIDKLLNGDLTLRTMTKLRSIFYDKNININNEVKKLYTNHPNNDKQIEQVCQWLQIYQYYTHLNVIIECIEKFDILDNEDATIYHFE
;
A
#
# COMPACT_ATOMS: atom_id res chain seq x y z
N MET A 1 -117.90 0.84 6.96
CA MET A 1 -116.96 -0.21 6.47
C MET A 1 -117.40 -0.82 5.14
N LEU A 2 -118.65 -1.25 4.96
CA LEU A 2 -119.15 -1.76 3.66
C LEU A 2 -119.13 -0.73 2.51
N THR A 3 -119.23 0.57 2.81
CA THR A 3 -119.34 1.63 1.78
C THR A 3 -118.02 2.09 1.16
N THR A 4 -116.87 1.80 1.79
CA THR A 4 -115.56 2.14 1.24
C THR A 4 -114.99 0.99 0.40
N PHE A 5 -115.25 -0.26 0.81
CA PHE A 5 -114.88 -1.46 0.05
C PHE A 5 -115.61 -1.59 -1.28
N SER A 6 -116.88 -1.15 -1.36
CA SER A 6 -117.68 -1.24 -2.59
C SER A 6 -117.31 -0.22 -3.67
N ARG A 7 -116.51 0.81 -3.35
CA ARG A 7 -116.20 1.89 -4.31
C ARG A 7 -115.02 1.61 -5.24
N TRP A 8 -114.19 0.60 -4.96
CA TRP A 8 -113.06 0.23 -5.83
C TRP A 8 -113.43 -0.81 -6.89
N PHE A 9 -114.40 -1.69 -6.62
CA PHE A 9 -114.86 -2.73 -7.55
C PHE A 9 -116.02 -2.26 -8.45
N ASN A 10 -115.86 -1.14 -9.15
CA ASN A 10 -116.80 -0.69 -10.19
C ASN A 10 -116.52 -1.28 -11.59
N ARG A 11 -115.84 -2.43 -11.65
CA ARG A 11 -115.86 -3.35 -12.79
C ARG A 11 -116.35 -4.69 -12.26
N GLU A 12 -117.31 -5.30 -12.95
CA GLU A 12 -117.80 -6.66 -12.65
C GLU A 12 -116.64 -7.64 -12.81
N VAL A 13 -115.88 -7.83 -11.74
CA VAL A 13 -114.78 -8.76 -11.66
C VAL A 13 -115.22 -9.87 -10.71
N THR A 14 -115.31 -11.10 -11.21
CA THR A 14 -115.64 -12.28 -10.41
C THR A 14 -114.46 -12.61 -9.49
N ILE A 15 -114.74 -12.63 -8.18
CA ILE A 15 -113.80 -12.99 -7.10
C ILE A 15 -114.32 -14.27 -6.45
N SER A 16 -113.43 -15.21 -6.14
CA SER A 16 -113.81 -16.45 -5.46
C SER A 16 -114.17 -16.22 -3.99
N GLU A 17 -115.03 -17.10 -3.45
CA GLU A 17 -115.38 -17.05 -2.02
C GLU A 17 -114.16 -17.30 -1.11
N VAL A 18 -113.13 -18.00 -1.63
CA VAL A 18 -111.87 -18.26 -0.91
C VAL A 18 -111.04 -16.97 -0.77
N ALA A 19 -110.94 -16.17 -1.83
CA ALA A 19 -110.29 -14.86 -1.78
C ALA A 19 -111.07 -13.84 -0.95
N SER A 20 -112.41 -13.84 -1.04
CA SER A 20 -113.31 -13.04 -0.19
C SER A 20 -113.12 -13.37 1.30
N SER A 21 -112.87 -14.64 1.63
CA SER A 21 -112.54 -15.07 2.99
C SER A 21 -111.25 -14.46 3.53
N CYS A 22 -110.20 -14.35 2.70
CA CYS A 22 -108.98 -13.63 3.06
C CYS A 22 -109.27 -12.14 3.36
N GLY A 23 -110.12 -11.49 2.56
CA GLY A 23 -110.56 -10.10 2.78
C GLY A 23 -111.32 -9.89 4.09
N ARG A 24 -112.13 -10.87 4.52
CA ARG A 24 -112.87 -10.84 5.80
C ARG A 24 -111.95 -10.87 7.02
N VAL A 25 -110.81 -11.55 6.96
CA VAL A 25 -109.85 -11.62 8.07
C VAL A 25 -109.35 -10.23 8.47
N PHE A 26 -109.13 -9.33 7.50
CA PHE A 26 -108.68 -7.95 7.79
C PHE A 26 -109.67 -7.16 8.65
N GLN A 27 -110.95 -7.55 8.66
CA GLN A 27 -112.00 -6.91 9.46
C GLN A 27 -112.00 -7.37 10.93
N LEU A 28 -111.35 -8.49 11.26
CA LEU A 28 -111.23 -9.00 12.64
C LEU A 28 -110.34 -8.09 13.48
N ASP A 29 -110.68 -7.82 14.73
CA ASP A 29 -109.88 -6.99 15.66
C ASP A 29 -108.60 -7.65 16.18
N ASP A 30 -108.33 -8.89 15.77
CA ASP A 30 -107.15 -9.64 16.14
C ASP A 30 -105.84 -9.01 15.63
N VAL A 31 -104.76 -9.21 16.39
CA VAL A 31 -103.40 -8.76 16.10
C VAL A 31 -102.38 -9.85 16.47
N GLY A 32 -101.14 -9.72 16.01
CA GLY A 32 -100.07 -10.66 16.33
C GLY A 32 -100.34 -12.05 15.75
N ILE A 33 -99.98 -13.10 16.51
CA ILE A 33 -100.03 -14.49 16.07
C ILE A 33 -101.47 -14.93 15.74
N ASN A 34 -102.48 -14.54 16.52
CA ASN A 34 -103.87 -14.91 16.26
C ASN A 34 -104.36 -14.41 14.88
N PHE A 35 -103.99 -13.19 14.52
CA PHE A 35 -104.30 -12.64 13.19
C PHE A 35 -103.52 -13.33 12.09
N PHE A 36 -102.25 -13.64 12.35
CA PHE A 36 -101.40 -14.36 11.42
C PHE A 36 -101.94 -15.77 11.12
N ASP A 37 -102.32 -16.53 12.14
CA ASP A 37 -102.84 -17.89 12.00
C ASP A 37 -104.17 -17.92 11.23
N ALA A 38 -105.08 -16.99 11.54
CA ALA A 38 -106.33 -16.84 10.80
C ALA A 38 -106.08 -16.54 9.31
N MET A 39 -105.16 -15.60 9.02
CA MET A 39 -104.81 -15.29 7.63
C MET A 39 -104.10 -16.46 6.93
N LEU A 40 -103.19 -17.15 7.63
CA LEU A 40 -102.45 -18.29 7.10
C LEU A 40 -103.39 -19.42 6.68
N GLU A 41 -104.38 -19.77 7.51
CA GLU A 41 -105.37 -20.79 7.20
C GLU A 41 -106.10 -20.49 5.88
N HIS A 42 -106.54 -19.25 5.70
CA HIS A 42 -107.22 -18.83 4.47
C HIS A 42 -106.30 -18.77 3.25
N ILE A 43 -105.04 -18.36 3.41
CA ILE A 43 -104.05 -18.40 2.32
C ILE A 43 -103.70 -19.84 1.93
N LEU A 44 -103.60 -20.76 2.88
CA LEU A 44 -103.38 -22.19 2.58
C LEU A 44 -104.59 -22.78 1.85
N HIS A 45 -105.81 -22.42 2.27
CA HIS A 45 -107.01 -22.84 1.54
C HIS A 45 -107.07 -22.24 0.13
N PHE A 46 -106.62 -21.00 -0.03
CA PHE A 46 -106.45 -20.37 -1.34
C PHE A 46 -105.42 -21.12 -2.19
N ASP A 47 -104.27 -21.51 -1.63
CA ASP A 47 -103.27 -22.33 -2.32
C ASP A 47 -103.85 -23.67 -2.80
N GLU A 48 -104.59 -24.38 -1.95
CA GLU A 48 -105.26 -25.64 -2.28
C GLU A 48 -106.32 -25.47 -3.38
N PHE A 49 -107.11 -24.40 -3.30
CA PHE A 49 -108.13 -24.08 -4.30
C PHE A 49 -107.51 -23.86 -5.68
N ASN A 50 -106.37 -23.16 -5.73
CA ASN A 50 -105.71 -22.81 -6.98
C ASN A 50 -104.96 -23.97 -7.65
N GLN A 51 -104.65 -25.06 -6.92
CA GLN A 51 -104.14 -26.29 -7.53
C GLN A 51 -105.14 -26.93 -8.52
N ARG A 52 -106.43 -26.53 -8.47
CA ARG A 52 -107.51 -27.05 -9.31
C ARG A 52 -107.84 -26.18 -10.54
N GLN A 53 -106.92 -25.32 -10.98
CA GLN A 53 -107.07 -24.39 -12.12
C GLN A 53 -108.19 -23.35 -11.93
N ASN A 54 -107.99 -22.43 -10.98
CA ASN A 54 -108.91 -21.32 -10.73
C ASN A 54 -108.89 -20.27 -11.87
N GLU A 55 -110.00 -20.10 -12.58
CA GLU A 55 -110.17 -19.09 -13.64
C GLU A 55 -110.10 -17.65 -13.12
N THR A 56 -110.37 -17.42 -11.83
CA THR A 56 -110.36 -16.10 -11.18
C THR A 56 -109.06 -15.76 -10.46
N PHE A 57 -108.01 -16.59 -10.60
CA PHE A 57 -106.78 -16.50 -9.81
C PHE A 57 -106.13 -15.10 -9.78
N LEU A 58 -106.01 -14.43 -10.93
CA LEU A 58 -105.40 -13.10 -10.98
C LEU A 58 -106.26 -12.04 -10.27
N ASN A 59 -107.58 -12.11 -10.41
CA ASN A 59 -108.53 -11.20 -9.75
C ASN A 59 -108.53 -11.43 -8.24
N ASP A 60 -108.39 -12.68 -7.81
CA ASP A 60 -108.31 -13.07 -6.41
C ASP A 60 -107.01 -12.57 -5.76
N VAL A 61 -105.87 -12.72 -6.44
CA VAL A 61 -104.57 -12.16 -6.01
C VAL A 61 -104.66 -10.63 -5.93
N ASP A 62 -105.32 -9.99 -6.89
CA ASP A 62 -105.53 -8.54 -6.90
C ASP A 62 -106.41 -8.06 -5.75
N TYR A 63 -107.49 -8.78 -5.48
CA TYR A 63 -108.35 -8.54 -4.33
C TYR A 63 -107.58 -8.63 -3.00
N ILE A 64 -106.80 -9.68 -2.78
CA ILE A 64 -105.99 -9.87 -1.56
C ILE A 64 -104.94 -8.75 -1.43
N THR A 65 -104.28 -8.39 -2.54
CA THR A 65 -103.30 -7.29 -2.59
C THR A 65 -103.95 -5.97 -2.17
N GLN A 66 -105.10 -5.62 -2.75
CA GLN A 66 -105.82 -4.38 -2.46
C GLN A 66 -106.37 -4.34 -1.04
N CYS A 67 -106.89 -5.44 -0.51
CA CYS A 67 -107.31 -5.54 0.89
C CYS A 67 -106.15 -5.25 1.83
N THR A 68 -104.97 -5.78 1.53
CA THR A 68 -103.77 -5.58 2.34
C THR A 68 -103.27 -4.14 2.25
N ILE A 69 -103.24 -3.54 1.05
CA ILE A 69 -102.90 -2.12 0.86
C ILE A 69 -103.86 -1.21 1.63
N ALA A 70 -105.16 -1.51 1.61
CA ALA A 70 -106.16 -0.75 2.35
C ALA A 70 -105.89 -0.80 3.86
N ASP A 71 -105.57 -1.98 4.41
CA ASP A 71 -105.23 -2.15 5.84
C ASP A 71 -103.92 -1.44 6.23
N LEU A 72 -102.94 -1.39 5.32
CA LEU A 72 -101.67 -0.68 5.51
C LEU A 72 -101.81 0.86 5.49
N THR A 73 -102.80 1.40 4.77
CA THR A 73 -102.94 2.85 4.52
C THR A 73 -103.85 3.57 5.53
N LEU A 74 -104.56 2.84 6.40
CA LEU A 74 -105.47 3.41 7.40
C LEU A 74 -104.70 4.05 8.57
N LYS A 75 -104.54 5.37 8.53
CA LYS A 75 -103.80 6.17 9.54
C LYS A 75 -104.28 5.99 10.99
N GLU A 76 -105.57 5.75 11.20
CA GLU A 76 -106.17 5.59 12.54
C GLU A 76 -105.84 4.23 13.19
N GLN A 77 -105.25 3.29 12.44
CA GLN A 77 -104.94 1.93 12.88
C GLN A 77 -103.45 1.60 12.88
N TYR A 78 -102.57 2.61 12.81
CA TYR A 78 -101.12 2.45 12.74
C TYR A 78 -100.53 1.49 13.80
N VAL A 79 -101.03 1.56 15.05
CA VAL A 79 -100.64 0.66 16.14
C VAL A 79 -101.08 -0.79 15.87
N ARG A 80 -102.25 -0.99 15.27
CA ARG A 80 -102.77 -2.30 14.87
C ARG A 80 -101.99 -2.88 13.70
N SER A 81 -101.74 -2.08 12.66
CA SER A 81 -100.94 -2.48 11.50
C SER A 81 -99.51 -2.85 11.91
N SER A 82 -98.90 -2.13 12.86
CA SER A 82 -97.56 -2.48 13.39
C SER A 82 -97.51 -3.88 14.02
N LYS A 83 -98.61 -4.35 14.62
CA LYS A 83 -98.71 -5.68 15.24
C LYS A 83 -99.12 -6.78 14.26
N ARG A 84 -99.35 -6.45 12.98
CA ARG A 84 -99.71 -7.39 11.90
C ARG A 84 -98.58 -7.58 10.89
N LEU A 85 -97.39 -7.06 11.20
CA LEU A 85 -96.25 -7.02 10.28
C LEU A 85 -95.91 -8.40 9.67
N ASP A 86 -95.84 -9.44 10.49
CA ASP A 86 -95.51 -10.80 10.04
C ASP A 86 -96.45 -11.27 8.94
N THR A 87 -97.75 -10.96 9.10
CA THR A 87 -98.78 -11.28 8.11
C THR A 87 -98.56 -10.51 6.82
N TYR A 88 -98.23 -9.21 6.89
CA TYR A 88 -97.94 -8.42 5.69
C TYR A 88 -96.70 -8.92 4.95
N LEU A 89 -95.63 -9.28 5.66
CA LEU A 89 -94.42 -9.85 5.06
C LEU A 89 -94.71 -11.19 4.39
N TYR A 90 -95.52 -12.04 5.03
CA TYR A 90 -95.93 -13.32 4.47
C TYR A 90 -96.82 -13.14 3.22
N ILE A 91 -97.84 -12.29 3.29
CA ILE A 91 -98.72 -11.99 2.16
C ILE A 91 -97.90 -11.43 1.00
N TYR A 92 -97.05 -10.44 1.25
CA TYR A 92 -96.20 -9.83 0.22
C TYR A 92 -95.39 -10.89 -0.51
N ARG A 93 -94.77 -11.81 0.24
CA ARG A 93 -93.98 -12.91 -0.32
C ARG A 93 -94.83 -13.90 -1.12
N ARG A 94 -96.00 -14.28 -0.61
CA ARG A 94 -96.91 -15.19 -1.32
C ARG A 94 -97.42 -14.58 -2.63
N ILE A 95 -97.76 -13.30 -2.62
CA ILE A 95 -98.17 -12.57 -3.83
C ILE A 95 -97.00 -12.51 -4.81
N GLU A 96 -95.79 -12.21 -4.37
CA GLU A 96 -94.58 -12.27 -5.22
C GLU A 96 -94.41 -13.66 -5.87
N GLU A 97 -94.63 -14.74 -5.11
CA GLU A 97 -94.57 -16.11 -5.63
C GLU A 97 -95.70 -16.40 -6.65
N TYR A 98 -96.92 -15.94 -6.40
CA TYR A 98 -98.02 -16.05 -7.37
C TYR A 98 -97.74 -15.28 -8.66
N ILE A 99 -97.27 -14.05 -8.57
CA ILE A 99 -96.95 -13.22 -9.73
C ILE A 99 -95.80 -13.84 -10.54
N ASN A 100 -94.78 -14.38 -9.86
CA ASN A 100 -93.69 -15.10 -10.53
C ASN A 100 -94.16 -16.38 -11.24
N LEU A 101 -95.13 -17.11 -10.68
CA LEU A 101 -95.74 -18.28 -11.33
C LEU A 101 -96.48 -17.92 -12.63
N ILE A 102 -97.12 -16.75 -12.68
CA ILE A 102 -97.87 -16.27 -13.85
C ILE A 102 -96.96 -15.49 -14.83
N ASN A 103 -95.79 -15.03 -14.38
CA ASN A 103 -94.80 -14.26 -15.14
C ASN A 103 -95.38 -12.97 -15.77
N ILE A 104 -96.08 -12.17 -14.96
CA ILE A 104 -96.67 -10.88 -15.37
C ILE A 104 -96.04 -9.71 -14.63
N ASN A 105 -96.03 -8.53 -15.26
CA ASN A 105 -95.71 -7.29 -14.56
C ASN A 105 -96.94 -6.80 -13.81
N TYR A 106 -96.85 -6.75 -12.48
CA TYR A 106 -97.99 -6.50 -11.60
C TYR A 106 -97.76 -5.26 -10.74
N GLU A 107 -98.27 -4.12 -11.22
CA GLU A 107 -98.12 -2.79 -10.59
C GLU A 107 -98.59 -2.73 -9.12
N PRO A 108 -99.71 -3.37 -8.71
CA PRO A 108 -100.17 -3.30 -7.33
C PRO A 108 -99.18 -3.89 -6.31
N LEU A 109 -98.31 -4.82 -6.71
CA LEU A 109 -97.25 -5.33 -5.82
C LEU A 109 -96.18 -4.25 -5.52
N GLN A 110 -95.90 -3.36 -6.47
CA GLN A 110 -95.02 -2.20 -6.23
C GLN A 110 -95.67 -1.21 -5.26
N GLN A 111 -96.97 -0.98 -5.42
CA GLN A 111 -97.74 -0.14 -4.50
C GLN A 111 -97.79 -0.75 -3.09
N PHE A 112 -98.02 -2.06 -2.97
CA PHE A 112 -97.94 -2.79 -1.71
C PHE A 112 -96.57 -2.53 -1.05
N LYS A 113 -95.49 -2.80 -1.79
CA LYS A 113 -94.13 -2.63 -1.30
C LYS A 113 -93.91 -1.22 -0.75
N GLN A 114 -94.29 -0.19 -1.51
CA GLN A 114 -94.13 1.20 -1.12
C GLN A 114 -94.87 1.53 0.19
N GLN A 115 -96.11 1.04 0.35
CA GLN A 115 -96.89 1.25 1.57
C GLN A 115 -96.30 0.48 2.76
N LEU A 116 -95.85 -0.76 2.54
CA LEU A 116 -95.17 -1.55 3.55
C LEU A 116 -93.88 -0.87 4.01
N SER A 117 -93.03 -0.40 3.09
CA SER A 117 -91.81 0.34 3.41
C SER A 117 -92.11 1.63 4.16
N THR A 118 -93.16 2.38 3.78
CA THR A 118 -93.57 3.59 4.49
C THR A 118 -93.97 3.31 5.93
N LEU A 119 -94.73 2.23 6.16
CA LEU A 119 -95.09 1.77 7.51
C LEU A 119 -93.85 1.36 8.31
N LEU A 120 -92.98 0.54 7.72
CA LEU A 120 -91.75 0.04 8.34
C LEU A 120 -90.81 1.18 8.78
N ILE A 121 -90.52 2.12 7.86
CA ILE A 121 -89.65 3.28 8.11
C ILE A 121 -90.24 4.14 9.24
N SER A 122 -91.52 4.48 9.14
CA SER A 122 -92.14 5.37 10.12
C SER A 122 -92.17 4.76 11.53
N ILE A 123 -92.38 3.44 11.67
CA ILE A 123 -92.36 2.76 12.98
C ILE A 123 -90.95 2.81 13.55
N PHE A 124 -89.97 2.53 12.71
CA PHE A 124 -88.57 2.50 13.09
C PHE A 124 -88.06 3.87 13.52
N GLU A 125 -88.39 4.92 12.78
CA GLU A 125 -88.05 6.30 13.14
C GLU A 125 -88.70 6.72 14.46
N GLN A 126 -90.00 6.46 14.65
CA GLN A 126 -90.73 6.83 15.87
C GLN A 126 -90.20 6.12 17.12
N THR A 127 -89.60 4.95 16.95
CA THR A 127 -89.13 4.11 18.06
C THR A 127 -87.60 4.04 18.16
N SER A 128 -86.87 4.88 17.42
CA SER A 128 -85.39 4.86 17.37
C SER A 128 -84.85 3.44 17.12
N GLY A 129 -85.55 2.70 16.26
CA GLY A 129 -85.23 1.35 15.84
C GLY A 129 -85.72 0.21 16.75
N GLU A 130 -86.33 0.48 17.91
CA GLU A 130 -86.81 -0.58 18.80
C GLU A 130 -87.94 -1.43 18.18
N GLN A 131 -88.78 -0.82 17.35
CA GLN A 131 -89.83 -1.47 16.56
C GLN A 131 -89.56 -1.23 15.05
N PRO A 132 -90.18 -2.00 14.14
CA PRO A 132 -91.01 -3.17 14.40
C PRO A 132 -90.18 -4.41 14.73
N ASN A 133 -90.83 -5.43 15.30
CA ASN A 133 -90.25 -6.73 15.60
C ASN A 133 -91.14 -7.85 15.07
N LEU A 134 -90.52 -8.93 14.63
CA LEU A 134 -91.22 -10.17 14.31
C LEU A 134 -91.80 -10.79 15.58
N LEU A 135 -93.00 -11.33 15.49
CA LEU A 135 -93.72 -12.00 16.59
C LEU A 135 -93.81 -13.52 16.37
N LEU A 136 -93.69 -13.98 15.12
CA LEU A 136 -93.77 -15.37 14.72
C LEU A 136 -92.50 -16.14 15.10
N GLU A 137 -92.67 -17.26 15.79
CA GLU A 137 -91.55 -18.15 16.18
C GLU A 137 -91.39 -19.38 15.25
N ASN A 138 -92.31 -19.57 14.29
CA ASN A 138 -92.28 -20.72 13.39
C ASN A 138 -91.16 -20.58 12.34
N LYS A 139 -90.11 -21.39 12.51
CA LYS A 139 -88.91 -21.36 11.67
C LYS A 139 -89.18 -21.55 10.18
N ASN A 140 -90.06 -22.48 9.82
CA ASN A 140 -90.36 -22.78 8.42
C ASN A 140 -91.07 -21.61 7.73
N LEU A 141 -91.94 -20.90 8.46
CA LEU A 141 -92.65 -19.75 7.95
C LEU A 141 -91.75 -18.51 7.85
N LEU A 142 -90.88 -18.28 8.84
CA LEU A 142 -89.87 -17.22 8.77
C LEU A 142 -88.92 -17.42 7.58
N LEU A 143 -88.47 -18.66 7.33
CA LEU A 143 -87.68 -19.00 6.14
C LEU A 143 -88.46 -18.72 4.84
N LYS A 144 -89.75 -19.05 4.80
CA LYS A 144 -90.61 -18.77 3.65
C LYS A 144 -90.77 -17.27 3.39
N MET A 145 -90.93 -16.43 4.42
CA MET A 145 -91.05 -14.97 4.27
C MET A 145 -89.83 -14.33 3.58
N ASN A 146 -88.65 -14.96 3.72
CA ASN A 146 -87.39 -14.58 3.07
C ASN A 146 -87.07 -13.08 3.16
N ILE A 147 -87.07 -12.54 4.37
CA ILE A 147 -86.95 -11.10 4.62
C ILE A 147 -85.64 -10.53 4.05
N LEU A 148 -84.57 -11.32 4.09
CA LEU A 148 -83.26 -10.95 3.54
C LEU A 148 -83.30 -10.67 2.02
N GLN A 149 -84.18 -11.36 1.27
CA GLN A 149 -84.32 -11.12 -0.17
C GLN A 149 -84.93 -9.73 -0.45
N HIS A 150 -85.76 -9.20 0.44
CA HIS A 150 -86.35 -7.85 0.28
C HIS A 150 -85.29 -6.76 0.27
N LEU A 151 -84.14 -6.97 0.91
CA LEU A 151 -83.00 -6.04 0.85
C LEU A 151 -82.42 -5.90 -0.56
N SER A 152 -82.48 -6.95 -1.39
CA SER A 152 -81.99 -6.90 -2.78
C SER A 152 -82.79 -5.94 -3.66
N SER A 153 -83.98 -5.56 -3.21
CA SER A 153 -84.81 -4.57 -3.88
C SER A 153 -84.33 -3.12 -3.67
N ILE A 154 -83.46 -2.88 -2.67
CA ILE A 154 -82.78 -1.60 -2.46
C ILE A 154 -81.50 -1.60 -3.30
N THR A 155 -81.56 -1.00 -4.49
CA THR A 155 -80.40 -0.98 -5.40
C THR A 155 -79.37 0.07 -5.02
N THR A 156 -79.82 1.23 -4.52
CA THR A 156 -78.97 2.37 -4.14
C THR A 156 -79.45 2.97 -2.81
N ILE A 157 -78.51 3.31 -1.93
CA ILE A 157 -78.75 4.13 -0.73
C ILE A 157 -78.17 5.52 -0.99
N ASP A 158 -79.02 6.53 -1.14
CA ASP A 158 -78.63 7.91 -1.44
C ASP A 158 -79.33 8.96 -0.57
N ASP A 159 -80.35 8.59 0.20
CA ASP A 159 -81.05 9.47 1.15
C ASP A 159 -81.34 8.80 2.50
N LEU A 160 -81.93 9.55 3.44
CA LEU A 160 -82.27 9.06 4.77
C LEU A 160 -83.36 7.98 4.74
N ASN A 161 -84.34 8.10 3.84
CA ASN A 161 -85.47 7.18 3.77
C ASN A 161 -85.03 5.79 3.31
N THR A 162 -84.23 5.73 2.24
CA THR A 162 -83.65 4.48 1.72
C THR A 162 -82.67 3.84 2.71
N LEU A 163 -81.95 4.65 3.50
CA LEU A 163 -81.10 4.17 4.59
C LEU A 163 -81.92 3.59 5.75
N ASN A 164 -83.00 4.25 6.15
CA ASN A 164 -83.90 3.74 7.19
C ASN A 164 -84.63 2.48 6.73
N GLU A 165 -85.07 2.41 5.47
CA GLU A 165 -85.63 1.19 4.87
C GLU A 165 -84.64 0.02 4.95
N PHE A 166 -83.38 0.27 4.58
CA PHE A 166 -82.30 -0.70 4.68
C PHE A 166 -82.08 -1.17 6.12
N PHE A 167 -82.02 -0.26 7.10
CA PHE A 167 -81.82 -0.62 8.49
C PHE A 167 -83.00 -1.41 9.08
N VAL A 168 -84.24 -1.07 8.74
CA VAL A 168 -85.43 -1.83 9.19
C VAL A 168 -85.41 -3.25 8.65
N LEU A 169 -85.23 -3.40 7.33
CA LEU A 169 -85.20 -4.72 6.71
C LEU A 169 -83.98 -5.54 7.19
N GLY A 170 -82.84 -4.88 7.41
CA GLY A 170 -81.65 -5.49 8.01
C GLY A 170 -81.93 -6.00 9.43
N LYS A 171 -82.55 -5.17 10.27
CA LYS A 171 -82.96 -5.54 11.64
C LYS A 171 -83.89 -6.75 11.64
N LEU A 172 -84.94 -6.72 10.81
CA LEU A 172 -85.91 -7.82 10.72
C LEU A 172 -85.25 -9.10 10.18
N SER A 173 -84.32 -8.98 9.23
CA SER A 173 -83.53 -10.12 8.72
C SER A 173 -82.67 -10.76 9.81
N MET A 174 -81.99 -9.94 10.62
CA MET A 174 -81.21 -10.41 11.77
C MET A 174 -82.08 -11.05 12.85
N GLN A 175 -83.25 -10.48 13.11
CA GLN A 175 -84.21 -11.05 14.05
C GLN A 175 -84.74 -12.41 13.56
N ALA A 176 -85.08 -12.53 12.27
CA ALA A 176 -85.49 -13.78 11.66
C ALA A 176 -84.36 -14.83 11.75
N ALA A 177 -83.13 -14.46 11.38
CA ALA A 177 -81.95 -15.32 11.49
C ALA A 177 -81.75 -15.84 12.93
N GLN A 178 -81.91 -14.96 13.92
CA GLN A 178 -81.85 -15.36 15.33
C GLN A 178 -82.94 -16.36 15.70
N MET A 179 -84.20 -16.12 15.29
CA MET A 179 -85.33 -17.01 15.61
C MET A 179 -85.20 -18.39 14.95
N ILE A 180 -84.55 -18.50 13.78
CA ILE A 180 -84.29 -19.78 13.13
C ILE A 180 -83.04 -20.51 13.66
N ASN A 181 -82.25 -19.86 14.54
CA ASN A 181 -80.91 -20.27 15.01
C ASN A 181 -79.84 -20.28 13.90
N ASP A 182 -79.93 -19.37 12.93
CA ASP A 182 -78.88 -19.13 11.96
C ASP A 182 -77.90 -18.08 12.47
N ASN A 183 -76.77 -18.56 12.97
CA ASN A 183 -75.68 -17.72 13.48
C ASN A 183 -74.72 -17.25 12.35
N SER A 184 -74.98 -17.62 11.09
CA SER A 184 -74.06 -17.32 9.99
C SER A 184 -74.26 -15.93 9.38
N LEU A 185 -75.43 -15.31 9.56
CA LEU A 185 -75.73 -14.00 8.99
C LEU A 185 -74.92 -12.89 9.67
N GLN A 186 -74.04 -12.24 8.89
CA GLN A 186 -73.24 -11.10 9.33
C GLN A 186 -73.70 -9.81 8.64
N TRP A 187 -73.27 -8.67 9.18
CA TRP A 187 -73.54 -7.36 8.58
C TRP A 187 -73.01 -7.23 7.15
N ILE A 188 -71.87 -7.85 6.83
CA ILE A 188 -71.31 -7.83 5.48
C ILE A 188 -72.26 -8.51 4.49
N ASP A 189 -72.94 -9.59 4.89
CA ASP A 189 -73.91 -10.27 4.05
C ASP A 189 -75.11 -9.36 3.74
N ILE A 190 -75.58 -8.60 4.73
CA ILE A 190 -76.67 -7.63 4.58
C ILE A 190 -76.24 -6.45 3.69
N LEU A 191 -75.06 -5.87 3.96
CA LEU A 191 -74.50 -4.75 3.17
C LEU A 191 -74.21 -5.16 1.72
N SER A 192 -73.83 -6.40 1.48
CA SER A 192 -73.53 -6.92 0.14
C SER A 192 -74.77 -7.00 -0.77
N LYS A 193 -75.99 -6.99 -0.20
CA LYS A 193 -77.25 -6.99 -0.98
C LYS A 193 -77.50 -5.67 -1.70
N VAL A 194 -76.88 -4.58 -1.25
CA VAL A 194 -77.02 -3.26 -1.87
C VAL A 194 -75.90 -3.04 -2.89
N LYS A 195 -76.29 -2.65 -4.11
CA LYS A 195 -75.33 -2.45 -5.20
C LYS A 195 -74.49 -1.19 -5.00
N THR A 196 -75.10 -0.08 -4.60
CA THR A 196 -74.40 1.22 -4.51
C THR A 196 -74.79 1.98 -3.24
N ILE A 197 -73.80 2.54 -2.52
CA ILE A 197 -74.04 3.42 -1.37
C ILE A 197 -73.44 4.79 -1.72
N LYS A 198 -74.30 5.78 -2.01
CA LYS A 198 -73.92 7.17 -2.33
C LYS A 198 -74.04 8.11 -1.13
N PHE A 199 -74.51 7.60 0.01
CA PHE A 199 -74.58 8.34 1.26
C PHE A 199 -73.18 8.66 1.82
N SER A 200 -73.06 9.65 2.71
CA SER A 200 -71.76 9.93 3.36
C SER A 200 -71.46 8.91 4.45
N LEU A 201 -70.19 8.49 4.60
CA LEU A 201 -69.81 7.50 5.63
C LEU A 201 -70.16 7.99 7.04
N ASN A 202 -69.84 9.25 7.34
CA ASN A 202 -70.16 9.84 8.63
C ASN A 202 -71.68 9.89 8.88
N GLY A 203 -72.47 10.24 7.87
CA GLY A 203 -73.93 10.22 7.97
C GLY A 203 -74.47 8.80 8.20
N PHE A 204 -73.94 7.80 7.50
CA PHE A 204 -74.35 6.41 7.63
C PHE A 204 -74.10 5.88 9.04
N ILE A 205 -72.89 6.11 9.56
CA ILE A 205 -72.51 5.73 10.93
C ILE A 205 -73.34 6.50 11.97
N HIS A 206 -73.63 7.78 11.74
CA HIS A 206 -74.44 8.56 12.68
C HIS A 206 -75.87 8.01 12.80
N VAL A 207 -76.51 7.64 11.68
CA VAL A 207 -77.84 7.01 11.70
C VAL A 207 -77.80 5.63 12.36
N TYR A 208 -76.73 4.85 12.14
CA TYR A 208 -76.54 3.58 12.86
C TYR A 208 -76.43 3.81 14.38
N ILE A 209 -75.60 4.75 14.83
CA ILE A 209 -75.41 5.04 16.26
C ILE A 209 -76.74 5.46 16.91
N ASN A 210 -77.51 6.32 16.24
CA ASN A 210 -78.82 6.76 16.73
C ASN A 210 -79.80 5.59 16.93
N ASN A 211 -79.65 4.51 16.15
CA ASN A 211 -80.49 3.30 16.21
C ASN A 211 -79.73 2.07 16.76
N GLN A 212 -78.57 2.26 17.42
CA GLN A 212 -77.65 1.16 17.75
C GLN A 212 -78.27 0.11 18.69
N GLN A 213 -79.21 0.53 19.54
CA GLN A 213 -79.91 -0.37 20.46
C GLN A 213 -80.69 -1.45 19.71
N ALA A 214 -81.22 -1.15 18.51
CA ALA A 214 -81.90 -2.11 17.66
C ALA A 214 -81.00 -3.28 17.23
N PHE A 215 -79.68 -3.05 17.20
CA PHE A 215 -78.68 -3.98 16.70
C PHE A 215 -77.77 -4.54 17.82
N ARG A 216 -78.16 -4.41 19.10
CA ARG A 216 -77.30 -4.80 20.24
C ARG A 216 -76.80 -6.25 20.18
N LYS A 217 -77.57 -7.16 19.58
CA LYS A 217 -77.20 -8.58 19.40
C LYS A 217 -76.26 -8.84 18.21
N PHE A 218 -76.21 -7.90 17.26
CA PHE A 218 -75.36 -7.92 16.09
C PHE A 218 -74.74 -6.52 15.91
N PRO A 219 -73.80 -6.10 16.78
CA PRO A 219 -73.19 -4.78 16.65
C PRO A 219 -72.34 -4.69 15.39
N PHE A 220 -72.08 -3.46 14.91
CA PHE A 220 -71.03 -3.23 13.93
C PHE A 220 -69.69 -3.62 14.55
N ASP A 221 -68.91 -4.40 13.81
CA ASP A 221 -67.53 -4.73 14.15
C ASP A 221 -66.55 -3.97 13.26
N THR A 222 -65.26 -4.20 13.48
CA THR A 222 -64.17 -3.61 12.71
C THR A 222 -64.29 -3.90 11.21
N SER A 223 -64.66 -5.13 10.85
CA SER A 223 -64.75 -5.58 9.46
C SER A 223 -65.84 -4.84 8.68
N VAL A 224 -66.95 -4.51 9.34
CA VAL A 224 -68.05 -3.72 8.76
C VAL A 224 -67.61 -2.30 8.43
N LEU A 225 -66.91 -1.63 9.34
CA LEU A 225 -66.41 -0.27 9.11
C LEU A 225 -65.42 -0.26 7.94
N ILE A 226 -64.50 -1.23 7.88
CA ILE A 226 -63.54 -1.41 6.80
C ILE A 226 -64.25 -1.65 5.46
N TYR A 227 -65.28 -2.50 5.43
CA TYR A 227 -66.09 -2.75 4.24
C TYR A 227 -66.79 -1.47 3.74
N LEU A 228 -67.40 -0.70 4.65
CA LEU A 228 -68.03 0.58 4.31
C LEU A 228 -67.00 1.58 3.74
N MET A 229 -65.82 1.67 4.35
CA MET A 229 -64.73 2.53 3.86
C MET A 229 -64.23 2.15 2.47
N GLN A 230 -64.25 0.85 2.11
CA GLN A 230 -63.92 0.39 0.75
C GLN A 230 -64.97 0.80 -0.28
N ARG A 231 -66.26 0.77 0.08
CA ARG A 231 -67.36 1.01 -0.86
C ARG A 231 -67.77 2.47 -0.97
N MET A 232 -67.55 3.25 0.07
CA MET A 232 -67.93 4.66 0.14
C MET A 232 -66.68 5.50 -0.12
N HIS A 233 -66.43 5.86 -1.39
CA HIS A 233 -65.28 6.70 -1.76
C HIS A 233 -65.28 8.03 -1.00
N LEU A 234 -64.29 8.22 -0.12
CA LEU A 234 -64.22 9.35 0.82
C LEU A 234 -63.59 10.64 0.26
N SER A 235 -63.20 10.65 -1.01
CA SER A 235 -62.10 11.53 -1.44
C SER A 235 -62.43 12.97 -1.83
N LYS A 236 -63.60 13.55 -1.49
CA LYS A 236 -63.88 14.95 -1.93
C LYS A 236 -64.61 15.91 -0.98
N GLN A 237 -64.95 15.55 0.27
CA GLN A 237 -65.86 16.39 1.08
C GLN A 237 -65.45 16.69 2.54
N ILE A 238 -64.20 16.43 2.95
CA ILE A 238 -63.83 16.56 4.36
C ILE A 238 -62.78 17.67 4.56
N ASN A 239 -63.09 18.65 5.41
CA ASN A 239 -62.16 19.73 5.82
C ASN A 239 -61.08 19.29 6.83
N GLN A 240 -61.01 18.00 7.16
CA GLN A 240 -60.10 17.39 8.13
C GLN A 240 -59.42 16.16 7.51
N SER A 241 -58.24 15.78 8.02
CA SER A 241 -57.52 14.61 7.52
C SER A 241 -58.41 13.35 7.54
N PRO A 242 -58.43 12.55 6.46
CA PRO A 242 -59.21 11.32 6.38
C PRO A 242 -58.91 10.38 7.55
N PHE A 243 -57.65 10.24 7.95
CA PHE A 243 -57.24 9.35 9.04
C PHE A 243 -57.79 9.79 10.40
N LYS A 244 -57.87 11.09 10.64
CA LYS A 244 -58.47 11.64 11.87
C LYS A 244 -59.97 11.36 11.91
N THR A 245 -60.65 11.49 10.77
CA THR A 245 -62.07 11.15 10.64
C THR A 245 -62.30 9.66 10.90
N PHE A 246 -61.46 8.78 10.35
CA PHE A 246 -61.57 7.33 10.58
C PHE A 246 -61.34 6.96 12.05
N ALA A 247 -60.34 7.57 12.69
CA ALA A 247 -60.07 7.36 14.11
C ALA A 247 -61.25 7.83 14.99
N GLN A 248 -61.90 8.94 14.63
CA GLN A 248 -63.09 9.42 15.32
C GLN A 248 -64.28 8.47 15.16
N LEU A 249 -64.56 7.99 13.93
CA LEU A 249 -65.64 7.03 13.67
C LEU A 249 -65.40 5.71 14.41
N ASN A 250 -64.17 5.19 14.37
CA ASN A 250 -63.79 3.98 15.09
C ASN A 250 -64.01 4.13 16.61
N LYS A 251 -63.68 5.31 17.17
CA LYS A 251 -63.92 5.63 18.58
C LYS A 251 -65.41 5.77 18.91
N GLN A 252 -66.20 6.40 18.04
CA GLN A 252 -67.65 6.54 18.21
C GLN A 252 -68.35 5.17 18.23
N LEU A 253 -67.88 4.22 17.43
CA LEU A 253 -68.37 2.84 17.39
C LEU A 253 -67.79 1.95 18.51
N ASN A 254 -66.87 2.46 19.33
CA ASN A 254 -66.19 1.73 20.40
C ASN A 254 -65.46 0.45 19.91
N LEU A 255 -64.81 0.54 18.75
CA LEU A 255 -64.11 -0.59 18.11
C LEU A 255 -62.62 -0.67 18.52
N PRO A 256 -62.01 -1.87 18.56
CA PRO A 256 -60.59 -2.03 18.89
C PRO A 256 -59.67 -1.33 17.89
N MET A 257 -58.87 -0.37 18.37
CA MET A 257 -58.00 0.44 17.51
C MET A 257 -56.92 -0.37 16.78
N MET A 258 -56.32 -1.37 17.44
CA MET A 258 -55.28 -2.21 16.82
C MET A 258 -55.83 -3.04 15.65
N GLU A 259 -56.96 -3.70 15.87
CA GLU A 259 -57.63 -4.50 14.84
C GLU A 259 -58.03 -3.64 13.63
N PHE A 260 -58.49 -2.41 13.89
CA PHE A 260 -58.81 -1.45 12.83
C PHE A 260 -57.59 -1.16 11.94
N PHE A 261 -56.43 -0.83 12.52
CA PHE A 261 -55.23 -0.54 11.72
C PHE A 261 -54.70 -1.77 10.99
N GLU A 262 -54.80 -2.96 11.57
CA GLU A 262 -54.40 -4.20 10.89
C GLU A 262 -55.25 -4.44 9.62
N GLN A 263 -56.57 -4.28 9.71
CA GLN A 263 -57.45 -4.47 8.56
C GLN A 263 -57.40 -3.30 7.55
N PHE A 264 -57.19 -2.07 8.02
CA PHE A 264 -57.13 -0.86 7.20
C PHE A 264 -55.89 -0.78 6.29
N GLN A 265 -54.82 -1.53 6.59
CA GLN A 265 -53.57 -1.56 5.83
C GLN A 265 -53.75 -1.80 4.32
N SER A 266 -54.69 -2.67 3.94
CA SER A 266 -55.01 -2.97 2.54
C SER A 266 -55.61 -1.76 1.81
N ILE A 267 -56.52 -1.04 2.47
CA ILE A 267 -57.17 0.17 1.96
C ILE A 267 -56.14 1.29 1.85
N PHE A 268 -55.30 1.46 2.88
CA PHE A 268 -54.22 2.44 2.88
C PHE A 268 -53.28 2.21 1.68
N SER A 269 -52.83 0.97 1.47
CA SER A 269 -51.94 0.62 0.36
C SER A 269 -52.57 0.92 -1.01
N ASN A 270 -53.86 0.60 -1.18
CA ASN A 270 -54.59 0.93 -2.40
C ASN A 270 -54.78 2.44 -2.57
N GLY A 271 -55.00 3.16 -1.46
CA GLY A 271 -55.13 4.61 -1.46
C GLY A 271 -53.82 5.33 -1.80
N ILE A 272 -52.67 4.82 -1.38
CA ILE A 272 -51.36 5.35 -1.82
C ILE A 272 -51.19 5.15 -3.33
N LYS A 273 -51.42 3.94 -3.85
CA LYS A 273 -51.28 3.64 -5.29
C LYS A 273 -52.18 4.51 -6.16
N ASN A 274 -53.38 4.82 -5.68
CA ASN A 274 -54.36 5.64 -6.39
C ASN A 274 -54.33 7.12 -5.99
N GLN A 275 -53.32 7.57 -5.23
CA GLN A 275 -53.15 8.96 -4.77
C GLN A 275 -54.40 9.56 -4.08
N TRP A 276 -55.06 8.79 -3.22
CA TRP A 276 -56.24 9.24 -2.47
C TRP A 276 -55.93 10.21 -1.32
N TYR A 277 -54.67 10.30 -0.89
CA TYR A 277 -54.25 11.04 0.29
C TYR A 277 -53.23 12.12 -0.10
N GLU A 278 -53.33 13.30 0.50
CA GLU A 278 -52.30 14.33 0.34
C GLU A 278 -51.07 14.02 1.21
N MET A 279 -49.91 14.57 0.87
CA MET A 279 -48.67 14.41 1.66
C MET A 279 -48.88 14.78 3.14
N LYS A 280 -49.64 15.86 3.38
CA LYS A 280 -49.96 16.32 4.74
C LYS A 280 -50.74 15.27 5.53
N ASP A 281 -51.69 14.58 4.89
CA ASP A 281 -52.46 13.52 5.54
C ASP A 281 -51.57 12.35 5.95
N ILE A 282 -50.65 11.95 5.07
CA ILE A 282 -49.69 10.87 5.35
C ILE A 282 -48.75 11.26 6.49
N ALA A 283 -48.23 12.49 6.49
CA ALA A 283 -47.39 12.98 7.56
C ALA A 283 -48.15 13.02 8.89
N GLU A 284 -49.40 13.49 8.92
CA GLU A 284 -50.24 13.47 10.12
C GLU A 284 -50.46 12.06 10.65
N LEU A 285 -50.68 11.07 9.76
CA LEU A 285 -50.76 9.66 10.15
C LEU A 285 -49.46 9.17 10.82
N PHE A 286 -48.30 9.45 10.22
CA PHE A 286 -47.00 9.08 10.79
C PHE A 286 -46.70 9.76 12.12
N ILE A 287 -47.08 11.03 12.27
CA ILE A 287 -46.97 11.75 13.54
C ILE A 287 -47.84 11.09 14.60
N TRP A 288 -49.04 10.64 14.24
CA TRP A 288 -49.94 9.96 15.16
C TRP A 288 -49.43 8.57 15.56
N LEU A 289 -48.88 7.82 14.60
CA LEU A 289 -48.29 6.49 14.82
C LEU A 289 -46.91 6.52 15.49
N LYS A 290 -46.32 7.70 15.74
CA LYS A 290 -44.94 7.81 16.25
C LYS A 290 -44.68 7.11 17.59
N SER A 291 -45.73 6.78 18.36
CA SER A 291 -45.62 6.05 19.63
C SER A 291 -45.82 4.54 19.51
N GLN A 292 -46.15 4.03 18.32
CA GLN A 292 -46.55 2.64 18.06
C GLN A 292 -45.57 2.00 17.05
N ASP A 293 -44.46 1.43 17.52
CA ASP A 293 -43.34 0.92 16.70
C ASP A 293 -43.79 -0.02 15.57
N GLN A 294 -44.64 -1.01 15.90
CA GLN A 294 -45.13 -2.01 14.95
C GLN A 294 -46.02 -1.40 13.86
N LEU A 295 -47.02 -0.59 14.25
CA LEU A 295 -47.91 0.06 13.29
C LEU A 295 -47.16 1.07 12.42
N PHE A 296 -46.27 1.87 13.02
CA PHE A 296 -45.45 2.81 12.27
C PHE A 296 -44.63 2.08 11.20
N SER A 297 -43.94 1.01 11.58
CA SER A 297 -43.13 0.20 10.67
C SER A 297 -43.95 -0.31 9.48
N GLN A 298 -45.11 -0.89 9.74
CA GLN A 298 -45.99 -1.45 8.70
C GLN A 298 -46.45 -0.35 7.73
N TYR A 299 -47.04 0.73 8.24
CA TYR A 299 -47.57 1.80 7.40
C TYR A 299 -46.47 2.55 6.64
N PHE A 300 -45.33 2.80 7.28
CA PHE A 300 -44.18 3.42 6.62
C PHE A 300 -43.58 2.52 5.54
N SER A 301 -43.51 1.21 5.77
CA SER A 301 -43.06 0.25 4.75
C SER A 301 -44.00 0.23 3.55
N HIS A 302 -45.33 0.25 3.77
CA HIS A 302 -46.30 0.33 2.68
C HIS A 302 -46.21 1.64 1.91
N TYR A 303 -46.05 2.76 2.61
CA TYR A 303 -45.88 4.05 1.96
C TYR A 303 -44.60 4.08 1.11
N SER A 304 -43.45 3.81 1.73
CA SER A 304 -42.13 3.92 1.10
C SER A 304 -41.94 2.98 -0.09
N SER A 305 -42.63 1.84 -0.15
CA SER A 305 -42.60 0.91 -1.29
C SER A 305 -43.48 1.30 -2.46
N ASN A 306 -44.41 2.24 -2.28
CA ASN A 306 -45.35 2.67 -3.33
C ASN A 306 -45.13 4.12 -3.82
N VAL A 307 -44.18 4.86 -3.25
CA VAL A 307 -43.88 6.25 -3.63
C VAL A 307 -42.50 6.42 -4.24
N SER A 308 -42.32 7.50 -4.99
CA SER A 308 -41.02 7.94 -5.49
C SER A 308 -40.09 8.41 -4.36
N ILE A 309 -38.79 8.51 -4.64
CA ILE A 309 -37.83 9.06 -3.68
C ILE A 309 -38.04 10.57 -3.46
N ASP A 310 -38.55 11.29 -4.46
CA ASP A 310 -38.94 12.70 -4.34
C ASP A 310 -40.02 12.88 -3.26
N GLU A 311 -41.10 12.10 -3.34
CA GLU A 311 -42.17 12.14 -2.35
C GLU A 311 -41.70 11.74 -0.95
N LEU A 312 -40.83 10.73 -0.85
CA LEU A 312 -40.26 10.30 0.42
C LEU A 312 -39.36 11.37 1.05
N TRP A 313 -38.58 12.10 0.23
CA TRP A 313 -37.76 13.22 0.68
C TRP A 313 -38.61 14.39 1.17
N GLU A 314 -39.71 14.70 0.48
CA GLU A 314 -40.62 15.75 0.93
C GLU A 314 -41.33 15.40 2.24
N ILE A 315 -41.76 14.14 2.43
CA ILE A 315 -42.27 13.68 3.74
C ILE A 315 -41.22 13.83 4.83
N PHE A 316 -39.96 13.48 4.53
CA PHE A 316 -38.86 13.65 5.47
C PHE A 316 -38.70 15.10 5.92
N LEU A 317 -38.67 16.05 4.98
CA LEU A 317 -38.59 17.47 5.28
C LEU A 317 -39.83 17.97 6.06
N TYR A 318 -41.02 17.53 5.66
CA TYR A 318 -42.27 17.91 6.31
C TYR A 318 -42.35 17.44 7.76
N LEU A 319 -41.97 16.18 8.04
CA LEU A 319 -41.96 15.63 9.40
C LEU A 319 -41.03 16.44 10.31
N TYR A 320 -39.83 16.81 9.85
CA TYR A 320 -38.90 17.64 10.62
C TYR A 320 -39.41 19.08 10.87
N LYS A 321 -40.19 19.65 9.95
CA LYS A 321 -40.81 20.97 10.15
C LYS A 321 -41.92 20.93 11.19
N THR A 322 -42.66 19.82 11.26
CA THR A 322 -43.93 19.74 12.01
C THR A 322 -43.84 19.01 13.34
N THR A 323 -42.91 18.08 13.53
CA THR A 323 -42.72 17.31 14.78
C THR A 323 -41.23 17.12 15.10
N GLU A 324 -40.93 16.88 16.37
CA GLU A 324 -39.64 16.28 16.74
C GLU A 324 -39.63 14.81 16.28
N ILE A 325 -38.57 14.42 15.58
CA ILE A 325 -38.35 13.04 15.13
C ILE A 325 -37.88 12.22 16.32
N ASN A 326 -38.72 11.30 16.79
CA ASN A 326 -38.38 10.39 17.86
C ASN A 326 -37.63 9.14 17.33
N ASN A 327 -37.18 8.28 18.24
CA ASN A 327 -36.41 7.09 17.90
C ASN A 327 -37.15 6.14 16.94
N ILE A 328 -38.49 6.04 17.00
CA ILE A 328 -39.28 5.16 16.12
C ILE A 328 -39.27 5.68 14.68
N ILE A 329 -39.59 6.97 14.48
CA ILE A 329 -39.56 7.58 13.14
C ILE A 329 -38.13 7.47 12.57
N GLY A 330 -37.12 7.82 13.36
CA GLY A 330 -35.72 7.70 12.94
C GLY A 330 -35.33 6.28 12.54
N LYS A 331 -35.71 5.27 13.34
CA LYS A 331 -35.38 3.85 13.14
C LYS A 331 -35.79 3.33 11.76
N TYR A 332 -36.90 3.79 11.18
CA TYR A 332 -37.37 3.32 9.87
C TYR A 332 -37.13 4.32 8.74
N LEU A 333 -37.31 5.62 8.99
CA LEU A 333 -37.15 6.64 7.95
C LEU A 333 -35.70 6.75 7.47
N ILE A 334 -34.73 6.73 8.39
CA ILE A 334 -33.32 6.95 8.07
C ILE A 334 -32.76 5.81 7.20
N PRO A 335 -32.93 4.52 7.55
CA PRO A 335 -32.39 3.44 6.72
C PRO A 335 -33.01 3.41 5.33
N THR A 336 -34.34 3.61 5.22
CA THR A 336 -35.03 3.62 3.92
C THR A 336 -34.61 4.79 3.04
N LEU A 337 -34.41 5.98 3.62
CA LEU A 337 -33.83 7.11 2.90
C LEU A 337 -32.41 6.80 2.44
N ASN A 338 -31.54 6.30 3.32
CA ASN A 338 -30.16 5.96 2.96
C ASN A 338 -30.12 4.94 1.81
N GLU A 339 -30.94 3.90 1.87
CA GLU A 339 -31.02 2.88 0.83
C GLU A 339 -31.42 3.49 -0.52
N ARG A 340 -32.50 4.26 -0.56
CA ARG A 340 -33.05 4.79 -1.81
C ARG A 340 -32.30 6.00 -2.37
N ILE A 341 -31.79 6.89 -1.51
CA ILE A 341 -30.99 8.07 -1.89
C ILE A 341 -29.68 7.66 -2.51
N SER A 342 -29.09 6.58 -2.03
CA SER A 342 -27.79 6.12 -2.50
C SER A 342 -27.76 5.82 -4.01
N SER A 343 -28.91 5.51 -4.63
CA SER A 343 -29.05 5.22 -6.07
C SER A 343 -29.48 6.40 -6.94
N VAL A 344 -29.62 7.61 -6.40
CA VAL A 344 -30.16 8.75 -7.15
C VAL A 344 -29.02 9.52 -7.85
N SER A 345 -29.34 10.20 -8.95
CA SER A 345 -28.39 11.02 -9.70
C SER A 345 -27.83 12.17 -8.86
N VAL A 346 -26.64 12.68 -9.22
CA VAL A 346 -26.04 13.85 -8.54
C VAL A 346 -26.95 15.07 -8.63
N SER A 347 -27.56 15.33 -9.79
CA SER A 347 -28.47 16.46 -9.98
C SER A 347 -29.70 16.39 -9.07
N ASP A 348 -30.26 15.21 -8.86
CA ASP A 348 -31.40 15.03 -7.97
C ASP A 348 -30.97 15.21 -6.50
N PHE A 349 -29.82 14.66 -6.11
CA PHE A 349 -29.30 14.84 -4.75
C PHE A 349 -28.97 16.31 -4.43
N GLN A 350 -28.47 17.07 -5.41
CA GLN A 350 -28.29 18.51 -5.29
C GLN A 350 -29.62 19.24 -5.10
N ARG A 351 -30.67 18.85 -5.84
CA ARG A 351 -32.02 19.38 -5.67
C ARG A 351 -32.53 19.11 -4.26
N TYR A 352 -32.39 17.88 -3.76
CA TYR A 352 -32.75 17.51 -2.39
C TYR A 352 -32.02 18.31 -1.33
N THR A 353 -30.72 18.53 -1.53
CA THR A 353 -29.90 19.36 -0.65
C THR A 353 -30.39 20.81 -0.63
N LYS A 354 -30.72 21.39 -1.80
CA LYS A 354 -31.28 22.75 -1.88
C LYS A 354 -32.60 22.83 -1.10
N SER A 355 -33.49 21.86 -1.26
CA SER A 355 -34.75 21.78 -0.49
C SER A 355 -34.51 21.62 1.02
N ALA A 356 -33.52 20.83 1.42
CA ALA A 356 -33.11 20.67 2.81
C ALA A 356 -32.54 21.97 3.41
N LYS A 357 -31.73 22.71 2.65
CA LYS A 357 -31.16 24.00 3.07
C LYS A 357 -32.23 25.07 3.27
N ILE A 358 -33.21 25.15 2.36
CA ILE A 358 -34.38 26.04 2.51
C ILE A 358 -35.16 25.64 3.77
N SER A 359 -35.40 24.35 3.95
CA SER A 359 -36.15 23.82 5.09
C SER A 359 -35.43 24.03 6.43
N LEU A 360 -34.10 24.04 6.47
CA LEU A 360 -33.30 24.28 7.68
C LEU A 360 -33.66 25.61 8.37
N VAL A 361 -34.02 26.63 7.58
CA VAL A 361 -34.44 27.95 8.11
C VAL A 361 -35.75 27.83 8.89
N GLU A 362 -36.66 26.98 8.41
CA GLU A 362 -38.01 26.79 8.96
C GLU A 362 -38.05 25.79 10.13
N ILE A 363 -37.03 24.93 10.27
CA ILE A 363 -36.92 23.98 11.39
C ILE A 363 -36.64 24.73 12.70
N LYS A 364 -37.36 24.36 13.77
CA LYS A 364 -37.20 24.92 15.13
C LYS A 364 -35.77 24.74 15.64
N SER A 365 -35.24 25.74 16.36
CA SER A 365 -33.83 25.80 16.82
C SER A 365 -33.35 24.53 17.52
N GLU A 366 -34.19 23.93 18.37
CA GLU A 366 -33.88 22.71 19.13
C GLU A 366 -33.69 21.47 18.24
N GLY A 367 -34.37 21.38 17.09
CA GLY A 367 -34.29 20.25 16.16
C GLY A 367 -33.20 20.39 15.08
N ARG A 368 -32.58 21.56 14.94
CA ARG A 368 -31.62 21.85 13.86
C ARG A 368 -30.35 21.01 13.95
N SER A 369 -29.80 20.81 15.15
CA SER A 369 -28.59 20.00 15.35
C SER A 369 -28.83 18.54 14.96
N ASN A 370 -29.97 17.97 15.38
CA ASN A 370 -30.37 16.61 15.03
C ASN A 370 -30.62 16.45 13.53
N PHE A 371 -31.28 17.42 12.89
CA PHE A 371 -31.46 17.42 11.43
C PHE A 371 -30.13 17.45 10.69
N ILE A 372 -29.21 18.34 11.09
CA ILE A 372 -27.87 18.44 10.48
C ILE A 372 -27.13 17.11 10.63
N SER A 373 -27.08 16.54 11.84
CA SER A 373 -26.43 15.25 12.08
C SER A 373 -27.02 14.12 11.22
N LEU A 374 -28.33 14.17 10.96
CA LEU A 374 -28.99 13.18 10.12
C LEU A 374 -28.70 13.38 8.63
N PHE A 375 -28.82 14.62 8.15
CA PHE A 375 -28.46 14.97 6.79
C PHE A 375 -27.01 14.59 6.51
N GLU A 376 -26.13 14.83 7.49
CA GLU A 376 -24.76 14.36 7.47
C GLU A 376 -24.71 12.83 7.21
N LYS A 377 -25.38 11.98 8.01
CA LYS A 377 -25.39 10.53 7.76
C LYS A 377 -25.90 10.11 6.37
N ILE A 378 -26.91 10.81 5.86
CA ILE A 378 -27.46 10.58 4.52
C ILE A 378 -26.43 10.95 3.44
N PHE A 379 -25.81 12.12 3.59
CA PHE A 379 -24.73 12.59 2.72
C PHE A 379 -23.56 11.61 2.72
N ASP A 380 -23.14 11.11 3.88
CA ASP A 380 -22.05 10.12 3.95
C ASP A 380 -22.40 8.84 3.22
N SER A 381 -23.61 8.31 3.45
CA SER A 381 -24.08 7.09 2.79
C SER A 381 -24.16 7.26 1.27
N TYR A 382 -24.58 8.43 0.81
CA TYR A 382 -24.62 8.78 -0.61
C TYR A 382 -23.22 8.82 -1.23
N ILE A 383 -22.29 9.59 -0.65
CA ILE A 383 -20.93 9.73 -1.18
C ILE A 383 -20.19 8.38 -1.17
N ILE A 384 -20.32 7.58 -0.10
CA ILE A 384 -19.68 6.26 -0.01
C ILE A 384 -20.11 5.37 -1.17
N LYS A 385 -21.42 5.31 -1.49
CA LYS A 385 -21.89 4.48 -2.60
C LYS A 385 -21.45 5.05 -3.94
N GLN A 386 -21.58 6.36 -4.16
CA GLN A 386 -21.16 7.00 -5.40
C GLN A 386 -19.65 6.85 -5.68
N MET A 387 -18.82 6.76 -4.64
CA MET A 387 -17.36 6.64 -4.79
C MET A 387 -16.86 5.19 -4.84
N ASN A 388 -17.44 4.28 -4.06
CA ASN A 388 -16.92 2.92 -3.91
C ASN A 388 -17.62 1.87 -4.79
N ASP A 389 -18.82 2.16 -5.29
CA ASP A 389 -19.55 1.23 -6.17
C ASP A 389 -19.06 1.40 -7.63
N PRO A 390 -18.48 0.36 -8.25
CA PRO A 390 -17.94 0.42 -9.61
C PRO A 390 -18.97 0.84 -10.66
N LEU A 391 -20.26 0.63 -10.41
CA LEU A 391 -21.34 1.01 -11.34
C LEU A 391 -21.54 2.53 -11.41
N TYR A 392 -21.22 3.24 -10.33
CA TYR A 392 -21.49 4.68 -10.19
C TYR A 392 -20.21 5.52 -10.15
N SER A 393 -19.09 4.95 -9.71
CA SER A 393 -17.83 5.67 -9.51
C SER A 393 -17.28 6.34 -10.78
N TYR A 394 -17.54 5.78 -11.96
CA TYR A 394 -17.09 6.36 -13.23
C TYR A 394 -18.02 7.43 -13.80
N GLN A 395 -19.20 7.62 -13.21
CA GLN A 395 -20.21 8.57 -13.72
C GLN A 395 -20.09 9.96 -13.08
N ILE A 396 -19.43 10.06 -11.92
CA ILE A 396 -19.30 11.33 -11.18
C ILE A 396 -18.14 12.16 -11.71
N SER A 397 -18.43 13.33 -12.27
CA SER A 397 -17.40 14.22 -12.82
C SER A 397 -16.65 14.97 -11.72
N GLN A 398 -15.49 15.56 -12.06
CA GLN A 398 -14.80 16.46 -11.12
C GLN A 398 -15.64 17.69 -10.74
N ILE A 399 -16.52 18.16 -11.64
CA ILE A 399 -17.42 19.29 -11.37
C ILE A 399 -18.45 18.88 -10.30
N ASP A 400 -19.07 17.72 -10.48
CA ASP A 400 -20.00 17.13 -9.51
C ASP A 400 -19.35 16.99 -8.13
N CYS A 401 -18.10 16.51 -8.09
CA CYS A 401 -17.36 16.37 -6.84
C CYS A 401 -17.13 17.72 -6.14
N LYS A 402 -16.81 18.79 -6.89
CA LYS A 402 -16.63 20.14 -6.33
C LYS A 402 -17.94 20.68 -5.75
N GLU A 403 -19.05 20.50 -6.47
CA GLU A 403 -20.37 20.93 -6.01
C GLU A 403 -20.82 20.16 -4.76
N LEU A 404 -20.63 18.84 -4.73
CA LEU A 404 -20.91 18.02 -3.56
C LEU A 404 -20.01 18.35 -2.36
N LEU A 405 -18.73 18.69 -2.60
CA LEU A 405 -17.83 19.13 -1.55
C LEU A 405 -18.31 20.44 -0.92
N GLN A 406 -18.74 21.40 -1.76
CA GLN A 406 -19.32 22.65 -1.28
C GLN A 406 -20.59 22.39 -0.44
N ILE A 407 -21.47 21.51 -0.91
CA ILE A 407 -22.67 21.08 -0.17
C ILE A 407 -22.31 20.50 1.21
N GLY A 408 -21.35 19.57 1.24
CA GLY A 408 -20.91 18.92 2.48
C GLY A 408 -20.34 19.92 3.49
N LEU A 409 -19.61 20.93 3.02
CA LEU A 409 -19.05 21.99 3.86
C LEU A 409 -20.14 22.95 4.38
N GLU A 410 -21.07 23.38 3.52
CA GLU A 410 -22.14 24.32 3.86
C GLU A 410 -23.18 23.74 4.84
N MET A 411 -23.52 22.45 4.69
CA MET A 411 -24.53 21.79 5.53
C MET A 411 -23.95 21.21 6.82
N SER A 412 -22.62 21.14 6.96
CA SER A 412 -22.00 20.58 8.16
C SER A 412 -22.05 21.53 9.35
N SER A 413 -22.32 20.98 10.52
CA SER A 413 -22.40 21.72 11.80
C SER A 413 -21.09 22.43 12.18
N THR A 414 -19.96 21.95 11.65
CA THR A 414 -18.62 22.39 12.02
C THR A 414 -17.81 22.95 10.85
N ASN A 415 -18.38 22.97 9.63
CA ASN A 415 -17.71 23.40 8.40
C ASN A 415 -16.30 22.80 8.27
N ARG A 416 -16.22 21.46 8.37
CA ARG A 416 -15.01 20.66 8.60
C ARG A 416 -14.66 19.79 7.38
N LEU A 417 -13.45 19.99 6.84
CA LEU A 417 -12.94 19.24 5.68
C LEU A 417 -12.42 17.83 6.06
N ASP A 418 -12.08 17.61 7.33
CA ASP A 418 -11.56 16.34 7.90
C ASP A 418 -12.61 15.21 7.98
N ARG A 419 -13.85 15.50 7.57
CA ARG A 419 -14.92 14.50 7.50
C ARG A 419 -14.69 13.52 6.37
N PHE A 420 -14.90 12.23 6.64
CA PHE A 420 -14.63 11.13 5.71
C PHE A 420 -15.16 11.35 4.27
N SER A 421 -16.42 11.74 4.11
CA SER A 421 -16.99 11.94 2.76
C SER A 421 -16.43 13.16 2.03
N CYS A 422 -16.08 14.22 2.76
CA CYS A 422 -15.34 15.35 2.20
C CYS A 422 -13.92 14.93 1.79
N LEU A 423 -13.26 14.09 2.59
CA LEU A 423 -11.96 13.52 2.26
C LEU A 423 -12.00 12.65 1.00
N LEU A 424 -13.04 11.81 0.82
CA LEU A 424 -13.23 11.04 -0.41
C LEU A 424 -13.39 11.94 -1.64
N LEU A 425 -14.20 13.01 -1.51
CA LEU A 425 -14.37 14.00 -2.58
C LEU A 425 -13.06 14.74 -2.90
N VAL A 426 -12.32 15.17 -1.87
CA VAL A 426 -11.01 15.83 -2.02
C VAL A 426 -10.00 14.90 -2.69
N ARG A 427 -9.92 13.63 -2.25
CA ARG A 427 -9.10 12.60 -2.88
C ARG A 427 -9.44 12.46 -4.35
N LYS A 428 -10.72 12.38 -4.70
CA LYS A 428 -11.13 12.25 -6.10
C LYS A 428 -10.80 13.47 -6.94
N ILE A 429 -11.03 14.68 -6.42
CA ILE A 429 -10.72 15.94 -7.12
C ILE A 429 -9.21 16.08 -7.37
N ILE A 430 -8.37 15.70 -6.40
CA ILE A 430 -6.93 15.94 -6.46
C ILE A 430 -6.19 14.77 -7.14
N CYS A 431 -6.48 13.53 -6.71
CA CYS A 431 -5.67 12.34 -6.98
C CYS A 431 -6.27 11.39 -8.01
N GLU A 432 -7.56 11.45 -8.34
CA GLU A 432 -8.21 10.49 -9.23
C GLU A 432 -8.66 11.15 -10.55
N THR A 433 -8.26 10.55 -11.67
CA THR A 433 -8.64 10.95 -13.02
C THR A 433 -8.74 9.69 -13.88
N ASP A 434 -9.57 9.76 -14.91
CA ASP A 434 -9.74 8.64 -15.83
C ASP A 434 -8.40 8.27 -16.50
N ASN A 435 -8.16 6.96 -16.60
CA ASN A 435 -7.03 6.34 -17.28
C ASN A 435 -5.63 6.49 -16.64
N TYR A 436 -5.54 6.58 -15.30
CA TYR A 436 -4.23 6.61 -14.62
C TYR A 436 -3.31 5.41 -14.96
N TYR A 437 -3.85 4.20 -15.13
CA TYR A 437 -3.06 3.00 -15.41
C TYR A 437 -2.29 3.04 -16.74
N GLN A 438 -2.70 3.88 -17.70
CA GLN A 438 -2.06 4.00 -19.01
C GLN A 438 -1.06 5.15 -19.09
N LYS A 439 -0.96 5.99 -18.05
CA LYS A 439 -0.13 7.20 -18.02
C LYS A 439 1.21 6.96 -17.32
N THR A 440 2.25 7.60 -17.83
CA THR A 440 3.59 7.61 -17.21
C THR A 440 3.59 8.41 -15.90
N ASN A 441 4.49 8.11 -14.95
CA ASN A 441 4.58 8.84 -13.68
C ASN A 441 4.70 10.36 -13.85
N ALA A 442 5.39 10.81 -14.90
CA ALA A 442 5.49 12.22 -15.25
C ALA A 442 4.13 12.84 -15.59
N GLU A 443 3.33 12.19 -16.44
CA GLU A 443 1.98 12.63 -16.78
C GLU A 443 1.05 12.60 -15.56
N LYS A 444 1.19 11.59 -14.69
CA LYS A 444 0.42 11.51 -13.45
C LYS A 444 0.66 12.71 -12.53
N LEU A 445 1.93 13.08 -12.36
CA LEU A 445 2.33 14.24 -11.56
C LEU A 445 1.88 15.56 -12.18
N LYS A 446 1.94 15.70 -13.52
CA LYS A 446 1.41 16.89 -14.20
C LYS A 446 -0.07 17.10 -13.87
N ILE A 447 -0.87 16.04 -14.00
CA ILE A 447 -2.31 16.08 -13.69
C ILE A 447 -2.57 16.40 -12.22
N LEU A 448 -1.83 15.77 -11.30
CA LEU A 448 -1.95 16.05 -9.86
C LEU A 448 -1.72 17.53 -9.56
N PHE A 449 -0.70 18.13 -10.15
CA PHE A 449 -0.35 19.53 -9.94
C PHE A 449 -1.34 20.49 -10.61
N GLU A 450 -1.87 20.12 -11.77
CA GLU A 450 -2.95 20.86 -12.42
C GLU A 450 -4.24 20.83 -11.58
N ASN A 451 -4.59 19.66 -11.03
CA ASN A 451 -5.74 19.51 -10.13
C ASN A 451 -5.56 20.36 -8.85
N LEU A 452 -4.37 20.34 -8.24
CA LEU A 452 -4.04 21.16 -7.06
C LEU A 452 -4.08 22.66 -7.34
N LYS A 453 -3.64 23.07 -8.53
CA LYS A 453 -3.74 24.47 -8.99
C LYS A 453 -5.19 24.91 -9.15
N ASN A 454 -6.04 24.01 -9.64
CA ASN A 454 -7.47 24.22 -9.86
C ASN A 454 -8.33 23.90 -8.63
N PHE A 455 -7.72 23.47 -7.53
CA PHE A 455 -8.38 23.25 -6.24
C PHE A 455 -8.62 24.59 -5.54
N ASP A 456 -9.65 24.65 -4.71
CA ASP A 456 -10.08 25.90 -4.09
C ASP A 456 -8.96 26.52 -3.23
N LYS A 457 -8.56 27.76 -3.59
CA LYS A 457 -7.52 28.51 -2.89
C LYS A 457 -7.90 28.85 -1.45
N THR A 458 -9.18 29.05 -1.16
CA THR A 458 -9.66 29.36 0.20
C THR A 458 -9.57 28.14 1.11
N LEU A 459 -9.92 26.95 0.60
CA LEU A 459 -9.81 25.69 1.35
C LEU A 459 -8.35 25.33 1.63
N SER A 460 -7.48 25.44 0.62
CA SER A 460 -6.05 25.14 0.77
C SER A 460 -5.32 26.09 1.73
N GLN A 461 -5.82 27.32 1.93
CA GLN A 461 -5.31 28.24 2.96
C GLN A 461 -5.87 27.96 4.36
N LYS A 462 -7.13 27.55 4.48
CA LYS A 462 -7.80 27.28 5.76
C LYS A 462 -7.32 25.97 6.41
N TYR A 463 -6.97 24.96 5.62
CA TYR A 463 -6.61 23.63 6.11
C TYR A 463 -5.16 23.25 5.81
N ALA A 464 -4.49 22.72 6.83
CA ALA A 464 -3.14 22.17 6.69
C ALA A 464 -3.18 20.82 5.94
N ALA A 465 -2.44 20.70 4.85
CA ALA A 465 -2.38 19.49 4.02
C ALA A 465 -2.02 18.22 4.82
N GLU A 466 -1.15 18.36 5.82
CA GLU A 466 -0.68 17.27 6.69
C GLU A 466 -1.79 16.59 7.52
N LYS A 467 -2.92 17.27 7.76
CA LYS A 467 -4.06 16.71 8.50
C LYS A 467 -5.10 16.07 7.59
N ILE A 468 -4.98 16.24 6.27
CA ILE A 468 -5.99 15.89 5.28
C ILE A 468 -5.47 14.78 4.36
N ILE A 469 -4.22 14.87 3.92
CA ILE A 469 -3.64 13.98 2.92
C ILE A 469 -2.96 12.81 3.61
N ASP A 470 -3.48 11.61 3.35
CA ASP A 470 -2.88 10.35 3.75
C ASP A 470 -1.73 9.95 2.80
N ASP A 471 -0.69 9.35 3.35
CA ASP A 471 0.45 8.83 2.59
C ASP A 471 -0.02 7.74 1.60
N GLU A 472 -1.08 6.99 1.93
CA GLU A 472 -1.66 5.98 1.04
C GLU A 472 -2.18 6.55 -0.29
N TRP A 473 -2.70 7.79 -0.28
CA TRP A 473 -3.24 8.44 -1.46
C TRP A 473 -2.15 8.74 -2.50
N LEU A 474 -0.90 8.86 -2.03
CA LEU A 474 0.23 9.23 -2.86
C LEU A 474 0.94 8.04 -3.50
N ASN A 475 0.56 6.80 -3.15
CA ASN A 475 1.24 5.57 -3.58
C ASN A 475 1.39 5.43 -5.10
N GLU A 476 0.39 5.84 -5.87
CA GLU A 476 0.39 5.76 -7.33
C GLU A 476 1.28 6.80 -8.02
N PHE A 477 1.69 7.84 -7.28
CA PHE A 477 2.56 8.92 -7.73
C PHE A 477 4.02 8.69 -7.32
N LEU A 478 4.29 7.68 -6.49
CA LEU A 478 5.64 7.34 -6.07
C LEU A 478 6.47 6.86 -7.25
N ILE A 479 7.75 7.21 -7.23
CA ILE A 479 8.70 6.89 -8.28
C ILE A 479 9.53 5.69 -7.80
N PRO A 480 9.32 4.50 -8.37
CA PRO A 480 9.78 3.26 -7.77
C PRO A 480 11.28 3.00 -7.99
N ASN A 481 11.91 3.66 -8.96
CA ASN A 481 13.33 3.48 -9.26
C ASN A 481 13.96 4.72 -9.90
N ILE A 482 15.30 4.77 -9.86
CA ILE A 482 16.09 5.89 -10.39
C ILE A 482 15.92 6.10 -11.89
N GLN A 483 15.74 5.03 -12.68
CA GLN A 483 15.58 5.12 -14.13
C GLN A 483 14.31 5.86 -14.53
N VAL A 484 13.24 5.75 -13.74
CA VAL A 484 12.02 6.53 -13.94
C VAL A 484 12.25 7.99 -13.56
N TRP A 485 13.01 8.26 -12.50
CA TRP A 485 13.39 9.63 -12.12
C TRP A 485 14.21 10.33 -13.20
N LEU A 486 15.16 9.63 -13.82
CA LEU A 486 16.00 10.16 -14.90
C LEU A 486 15.21 10.52 -16.17
N LYS A 487 13.97 10.02 -16.32
CA LYS A 487 13.07 10.38 -17.43
C LYS A 487 12.35 11.71 -17.22
N PHE A 488 12.43 12.31 -16.03
CA PHE A 488 11.92 13.66 -15.78
C PHE A 488 12.86 14.66 -16.45
N ASP A 489 12.51 15.03 -17.68
CA ASP A 489 13.24 16.02 -18.45
C ASP A 489 12.98 17.46 -17.94
N GLN A 490 13.77 18.40 -18.45
CA GLN A 490 13.65 19.82 -18.14
C GLN A 490 12.21 20.35 -18.34
N ARG A 491 11.52 19.91 -19.40
CA ARG A 491 10.15 20.36 -19.70
C ARG A 491 9.15 19.89 -18.64
N THR A 492 9.28 18.65 -18.19
CA THR A 492 8.41 18.09 -17.14
C THR A 492 8.66 18.78 -15.81
N TYR A 493 9.92 19.01 -15.45
CA TYR A 493 10.27 19.72 -14.23
C TYR A 493 9.76 21.17 -14.23
N GLN A 494 9.98 21.90 -15.32
CA GLN A 494 9.50 23.27 -15.48
C GLN A 494 7.97 23.35 -15.34
N TYR A 495 7.24 22.38 -15.92
CA TYR A 495 5.79 22.33 -15.78
C TYR A 495 5.34 22.19 -14.30
N LEU A 496 6.03 21.36 -13.50
CA LEU A 496 5.71 21.24 -12.07
C LEU A 496 5.98 22.57 -11.34
N CYS A 497 7.09 23.23 -11.68
CA CYS A 497 7.46 24.55 -11.17
C CYS A 497 6.39 25.62 -11.49
N ASP A 498 5.92 25.67 -12.74
CA ASP A 498 4.96 26.67 -13.18
C ASP A 498 3.56 26.48 -12.55
N ASN A 499 3.20 25.24 -12.18
CA ASN A 499 1.86 24.92 -11.70
C ASN A 499 1.71 24.91 -10.17
N HIS A 500 2.80 24.86 -9.38
CA HIS A 500 2.64 24.87 -7.92
C HIS A 500 2.26 26.22 -7.32
N GLN A 501 2.62 27.34 -7.95
CA GLN A 501 2.24 28.71 -7.54
C GLN A 501 2.40 29.03 -6.03
N ASN A 502 3.39 28.44 -5.36
CA ASN A 502 3.58 28.50 -3.90
C ASN A 502 2.38 28.01 -3.06
N ASN A 503 1.54 27.13 -3.60
CA ASN A 503 0.48 26.46 -2.86
C ASN A 503 1.08 25.55 -1.77
N PRO A 504 0.72 25.73 -0.48
CA PRO A 504 1.22 24.90 0.62
C PRO A 504 0.97 23.40 0.42
N TRP A 505 -0.15 23.03 -0.19
CA TRP A 505 -0.50 21.63 -0.46
C TRP A 505 0.41 21.02 -1.51
N SER A 506 0.68 21.73 -2.62
CA SER A 506 1.61 21.27 -3.66
C SER A 506 3.02 21.05 -3.10
N ILE A 507 3.48 21.94 -2.20
CA ILE A 507 4.77 21.83 -1.52
C ILE A 507 4.81 20.61 -0.60
N TYR A 508 3.77 20.40 0.22
CA TYR A 508 3.68 19.27 1.13
C TYR A 508 3.62 17.92 0.38
N ILE A 509 2.75 17.83 -0.64
CA ILE A 509 2.58 16.62 -1.44
C ILE A 509 3.88 16.26 -2.18
N TRP A 510 4.56 17.25 -2.77
CA TRP A 510 5.86 17.01 -3.40
C TRP A 510 6.88 16.46 -2.40
N SER A 511 6.95 17.05 -1.20
CA SER A 511 7.83 16.59 -0.13
C SER A 511 7.58 15.13 0.25
N LYS A 512 6.32 14.74 0.40
CA LYS A 512 5.93 13.36 0.70
C LYS A 512 6.25 12.39 -0.43
N ILE A 513 5.93 12.75 -1.69
CA ILE A 513 6.24 11.91 -2.85
C ILE A 513 7.74 11.67 -2.97
N VAL A 514 8.56 12.72 -2.85
CA VAL A 514 10.02 12.62 -2.90
C VAL A 514 10.55 11.76 -1.76
N HIS A 515 10.13 12.02 -0.51
CA HIS A 515 10.59 11.29 0.66
C HIS A 515 10.27 9.78 0.56
N LEU A 516 9.02 9.44 0.26
CA LEU A 516 8.58 8.05 0.14
C LEU A 516 9.22 7.33 -1.06
N SER A 517 9.45 8.03 -2.17
CA SER A 517 10.15 7.49 -3.35
C SER A 517 11.60 7.17 -3.03
N LEU A 518 12.32 8.10 -2.38
CA LEU A 518 13.71 7.89 -1.97
C LEU A 518 13.84 6.74 -0.97
N LEU A 519 12.94 6.65 0.03
CA LEU A 519 12.92 5.54 0.98
C LEU A 519 12.78 4.18 0.28
N LYS A 520 11.89 4.06 -0.71
CA LYS A 520 11.73 2.83 -1.50
C LYS A 520 12.97 2.48 -2.32
N MET A 521 13.68 3.50 -2.84
CA MET A 521 14.86 3.31 -3.68
C MET A 521 16.14 2.93 -2.91
N LEU A 522 16.26 3.30 -1.63
CA LEU A 522 17.51 3.22 -0.86
C LEU A 522 17.92 1.81 -0.38
N THR A 523 17.30 0.75 -0.91
CA THR A 523 17.41 -0.59 -0.34
C THR A 523 18.73 -1.31 -0.57
N ASN A 524 19.66 -0.85 -1.44
CA ASN A 524 21.07 -1.36 -1.48
C ASN A 524 22.08 -0.53 -2.30
N ASN A 525 21.72 0.62 -2.89
CA ASN A 525 22.62 1.35 -3.80
C ASN A 525 22.59 2.89 -3.62
N HIS A 526 22.70 3.34 -2.37
CA HIS A 526 22.59 4.76 -2.01
C HIS A 526 23.63 5.66 -2.71
N ILE A 527 24.83 5.13 -2.98
CA ILE A 527 25.91 5.83 -3.70
C ILE A 527 25.54 6.07 -5.17
N ASP A 528 25.13 5.02 -5.89
CA ASP A 528 24.72 5.13 -7.31
C ASP A 528 23.51 6.04 -7.49
N ILE A 529 22.56 6.01 -6.56
CA ILE A 529 21.40 6.92 -6.54
C ILE A 529 21.88 8.38 -6.40
N LEU A 530 22.79 8.66 -5.46
CA LEU A 530 23.28 10.01 -5.23
C LEU A 530 24.03 10.57 -6.46
N VAL A 531 24.88 9.76 -7.08
CA VAL A 531 25.61 10.14 -8.31
C VAL A 531 24.63 10.41 -9.46
N LYS A 532 23.67 9.50 -9.71
CA LYS A 532 22.68 9.68 -10.77
C LYS A 532 21.75 10.86 -10.54
N MET A 533 21.39 11.15 -9.29
CA MET A 533 20.60 12.34 -8.95
C MET A 533 21.41 13.63 -9.14
N ASN A 534 22.72 13.61 -8.85
CA ASN A 534 23.59 14.73 -9.14
C ASN A 534 23.68 15.00 -10.66
N ASP A 535 23.86 13.95 -11.45
CA ASP A 535 23.88 14.05 -12.91
C ASP A 535 22.53 14.51 -13.48
N TRP A 536 21.42 14.05 -12.89
CA TRP A 536 20.09 14.54 -13.24
C TRP A 536 19.95 16.04 -12.97
N MET A 537 20.36 16.53 -11.79
CA MET A 537 20.37 17.97 -11.47
C MET A 537 21.24 18.77 -12.46
N LYS A 538 22.38 18.23 -12.90
CA LYS A 538 23.22 18.84 -13.96
C LYS A 538 22.48 18.92 -15.30
N ASN A 539 21.83 17.81 -15.71
CA ASN A 539 21.23 17.66 -17.04
C ASN A 539 19.90 18.38 -17.21
N VAL A 540 19.08 18.46 -16.16
CA VAL A 540 17.79 19.16 -16.17
C VAL A 540 17.97 20.67 -16.31
N LYS A 541 19.22 21.18 -16.23
CA LYS A 541 19.56 22.61 -16.27
C LYS A 541 18.54 23.39 -15.45
N HIS A 542 18.58 23.18 -14.14
CA HIS A 542 18.12 24.24 -13.24
C HIS A 542 18.91 25.48 -13.68
N ASP A 543 18.24 26.47 -14.27
CA ASP A 543 18.89 27.72 -14.64
C ASP A 543 19.71 28.17 -13.43
N ILE A 544 21.02 28.24 -13.66
CA ILE A 544 22.12 28.34 -12.71
C ILE A 544 21.67 28.99 -11.39
N TYR A 545 21.45 28.15 -10.37
CA TYR A 545 21.12 28.54 -9.00
C TYR A 545 19.96 29.54 -8.84
N ASN A 546 18.76 29.23 -9.31
CA ASN A 546 17.60 29.82 -8.64
C ASN A 546 17.47 29.22 -7.23
N LYS A 547 18.21 29.78 -6.26
CA LYS A 547 18.23 29.40 -4.83
C LYS A 547 16.84 29.45 -4.16
N THR A 548 15.80 29.83 -4.90
CA THR A 548 14.42 29.94 -4.46
C THR A 548 13.52 28.82 -4.99
N ASP A 549 14.02 27.92 -5.84
CA ASP A 549 13.23 26.79 -6.38
C ASP A 549 12.93 25.74 -5.30
N ILE A 550 11.73 25.85 -4.75
CA ILE A 550 11.21 25.09 -3.62
C ILE A 550 11.20 23.56 -3.82
N PHE A 551 11.14 23.06 -5.05
CA PHE A 551 11.12 21.62 -5.34
C PHE A 551 12.51 21.01 -5.36
N THR A 552 13.50 21.75 -5.87
CA THR A 552 14.91 21.39 -5.74
C THR A 552 15.32 21.42 -4.27
N ILE A 553 14.86 22.41 -3.49
CA ILE A 553 15.09 22.49 -2.03
C ILE A 553 14.64 21.20 -1.35
N ILE A 554 13.39 20.80 -1.60
CA ILE A 554 12.79 19.59 -1.02
C ILE A 554 13.57 18.35 -1.43
N LEU A 555 13.95 18.21 -2.70
CA LEU A 555 14.73 17.06 -3.18
C LEU A 555 16.07 16.95 -2.45
N VAL A 556 16.82 18.05 -2.40
CA VAL A 556 18.15 18.07 -1.78
C VAL A 556 18.05 17.88 -0.26
N ASP A 557 17.06 18.48 0.40
CA ASP A 557 16.80 18.28 1.84
C ASP A 557 16.55 16.80 2.15
N LYS A 558 15.71 16.12 1.35
CA LYS A 558 15.44 14.68 1.56
C LYS A 558 16.61 13.77 1.19
N LEU A 559 17.39 14.10 0.16
CA LEU A 559 18.66 13.40 -0.11
C LEU A 559 19.66 13.59 1.05
N PHE A 560 19.70 14.78 1.64
CA PHE A 560 20.56 15.06 2.76
C PHE A 560 20.16 14.26 4.00
N GLU A 561 18.87 14.31 4.37
CA GLU A 561 18.28 13.60 5.51
C GLU A 561 18.45 12.08 5.40
N LEU A 562 18.22 11.50 4.21
CA LEU A 562 18.17 10.05 4.03
C LEU A 562 19.53 9.43 3.67
N VAL A 563 20.44 10.19 3.06
CA VAL A 563 21.70 9.66 2.50
C VAL A 563 22.92 10.36 3.09
N LEU A 564 23.06 11.68 2.91
CA LEU A 564 24.31 12.39 3.27
C LEU A 564 24.57 12.41 4.78
N SER A 565 23.54 12.65 5.59
CA SER A 565 23.67 12.68 7.06
C SER A 565 24.05 11.31 7.62
N LYS A 566 23.43 10.24 7.10
CA LYS A 566 23.60 8.86 7.58
C LYS A 566 24.92 8.22 7.14
N TYR A 567 25.38 8.51 5.92
CA TYR A 567 26.54 7.86 5.30
C TYR A 567 27.69 8.84 5.06
N SER A 568 27.83 9.83 5.94
CA SER A 568 28.75 10.95 5.76
C SER A 568 30.19 10.53 5.43
N ARG A 569 30.76 9.56 6.17
CA ARG A 569 32.15 9.10 5.95
C ARG A 569 32.39 8.40 4.62
N SER A 570 31.43 7.60 4.14
CA SER A 570 31.58 6.86 2.87
C SER A 570 31.32 7.75 1.66
N ILE A 571 30.59 8.86 1.84
CA ILE A 571 30.24 9.78 0.75
C ILE A 571 31.36 10.80 0.48
N LEU A 572 32.19 11.11 1.47
CA LEU A 572 33.24 12.13 1.36
C LEU A 572 34.32 11.84 0.31
N LEU A 573 34.42 10.61 -0.18
CA LEU A 573 35.37 10.21 -1.23
C LEU A 573 34.70 9.94 -2.58
N LEU A 574 33.39 10.19 -2.68
CA LEU A 574 32.67 9.93 -3.93
C LEU A 574 33.00 10.99 -4.97
N PRO A 575 33.27 10.58 -6.22
CA PRO A 575 33.31 11.50 -7.33
C PRO A 575 31.90 11.92 -7.78
N ASN A 576 31.81 13.03 -8.51
CA ASN A 576 30.61 13.43 -9.26
C ASN A 576 29.34 13.69 -8.43
N ILE A 577 29.45 14.22 -7.21
CA ILE A 577 28.30 14.74 -6.42
C ILE A 577 28.45 16.24 -6.05
N ASP A 578 29.35 16.92 -6.77
CA ASP A 578 29.71 18.33 -6.62
C ASP A 578 28.52 19.30 -6.73
N THR A 579 27.55 19.02 -7.61
CA THR A 579 26.41 19.92 -7.84
C THR A 579 25.44 19.90 -6.67
N ILE A 580 25.11 18.71 -6.14
CA ILE A 580 24.34 18.56 -4.89
C ILE A 580 25.08 19.23 -3.74
N MET A 581 26.39 19.01 -3.62
CA MET A 581 27.20 19.58 -2.55
C MET A 581 27.29 21.11 -2.60
N ASN A 582 27.54 21.68 -3.79
CA ASN A 582 27.57 23.12 -3.99
C ASN A 582 26.20 23.75 -3.74
N PHE A 583 25.11 23.06 -4.10
CA PHE A 583 23.75 23.51 -3.77
C PHE A 583 23.55 23.55 -2.24
N ILE A 584 23.87 22.48 -1.51
CA ILE A 584 23.77 22.41 -0.04
C ILE A 584 24.57 23.54 0.62
N ILE A 585 25.82 23.77 0.19
CA ILE A 585 26.68 24.84 0.71
C ILE A 585 26.06 26.21 0.40
N SER A 586 25.58 26.44 -0.82
CA SER A 586 24.96 27.71 -1.21
C SER A 586 23.66 28.03 -0.45
N MET A 587 22.96 26.99 0.03
CA MET A 587 21.71 27.10 0.77
C MET A 587 21.93 27.29 2.27
N ARG A 588 23.05 26.81 2.83
CA ARG A 588 23.48 27.17 4.19
C ARG A 588 23.55 28.69 4.36
N ASP A 589 24.05 29.38 3.33
CA ASP A 589 24.27 30.83 3.36
C ASP A 589 22.98 31.63 3.07
N ASN A 590 21.87 30.97 2.73
CA ASN A 590 20.59 31.58 2.41
C ASN A 590 19.54 31.21 3.49
N THR A 591 19.10 32.19 4.27
CA THR A 591 18.33 31.98 5.53
C THR A 591 16.85 31.56 5.35
N SER A 592 16.45 30.96 4.24
CA SER A 592 15.04 30.66 3.93
C SER A 592 14.53 29.34 4.55
N VAL A 593 14.49 29.25 5.89
CA VAL A 593 13.64 28.41 6.78
C VAL A 593 13.43 26.90 6.49
N LYS A 594 13.88 26.30 5.38
CA LYS A 594 13.40 24.99 4.91
C LYS A 594 14.36 23.82 5.03
N ILE A 595 15.60 24.03 5.47
CA ILE A 595 16.61 22.99 5.57
C ILE A 595 17.22 23.01 6.98
N ASN A 596 17.54 21.84 7.54
CA ASN A 596 18.18 21.73 8.85
C ASN A 596 19.64 22.20 8.79
N ILE A 597 19.85 23.51 9.03
CA ILE A 597 21.18 24.15 9.03
C ILE A 597 22.13 23.49 10.04
N SER A 598 21.61 22.99 11.18
CA SER A 598 22.46 22.39 12.21
C SER A 598 23.12 21.08 11.74
N GLU A 599 22.37 20.23 11.03
CA GLU A 599 22.91 18.98 10.48
C GLU A 599 23.85 19.23 9.30
N ILE A 600 23.52 20.20 8.43
CA ILE A 600 24.43 20.63 7.37
C ILE A 600 25.74 21.15 7.94
N ASN A 601 25.68 21.98 8.99
CA ASN A 601 26.87 22.49 9.65
C ASN A 601 27.70 21.36 10.27
N ASN A 602 27.06 20.36 10.89
CA ASN A 602 27.76 19.19 11.41
C ASN A 602 28.45 18.39 10.30
N PHE A 603 27.77 18.15 9.17
CA PHE A 603 28.34 17.46 8.01
C PHE A 603 29.54 18.23 7.42
N ILE A 604 29.39 19.55 7.26
CA ILE A 604 30.47 20.43 6.78
C ILE A 604 31.64 20.44 7.76
N ASN A 605 31.39 20.53 9.07
CA ASN A 605 32.44 20.52 10.09
C ASN A 605 33.22 19.21 10.07
N ASN A 606 32.55 18.06 9.92
CA ASN A 606 33.21 16.77 9.74
C ASN A 606 34.10 16.74 8.49
N GLY A 607 33.61 17.28 7.37
CA GLY A 607 34.40 17.42 6.14
C GLY A 607 35.64 18.32 6.32
N LYS A 608 35.48 19.45 7.02
CA LYS A 608 36.60 20.35 7.37
C LYS A 608 37.63 19.68 8.26
N GLU A 609 37.18 18.94 9.29
CA GLU A 609 38.08 18.21 10.19
C GLU A 609 38.93 17.19 9.44
N ILE A 610 38.34 16.47 8.47
CA ILE A 610 39.09 15.51 7.65
C ILE A 610 40.18 16.19 6.83
N VAL A 611 39.90 17.34 6.24
CA VAL A 611 40.94 18.12 5.53
C VAL A 611 42.01 18.63 6.51
N CYS A 612 41.61 19.07 7.71
CA CYS A 612 42.57 19.46 8.74
C CYS A 612 43.46 18.28 9.18
N ASP A 613 42.90 17.08 9.32
CA ASP A 613 43.63 15.87 9.65
C ASP A 613 44.56 15.41 8.51
N LEU A 614 44.15 15.60 7.25
CA LEU A 614 45.01 15.41 6.08
C LEU A 614 46.23 16.34 6.14
N LEU A 615 46.02 17.62 6.42
CA LEU A 615 47.10 18.60 6.54
C LEU A 615 48.01 18.28 7.75
N ARG A 616 47.46 17.77 8.86
CA ARG A 616 48.18 17.42 10.10
C ARG A 616 48.88 16.05 10.07
N PHE A 617 48.87 15.35 8.93
CA PHE A 617 49.41 13.98 8.79
C PHE A 617 48.76 12.94 9.73
N LYS A 618 47.54 13.21 10.21
CA LYS A 618 46.76 12.32 11.08
C LYS A 618 45.84 11.38 10.31
N SER A 619 45.64 11.64 9.03
CA SER A 619 44.87 10.77 8.15
C SER A 619 45.64 9.51 7.78
N LYS A 620 44.89 8.46 7.43
CA LYS A 620 45.44 7.16 6.99
C LYS A 620 46.16 7.30 5.65
N CYS A 621 47.25 6.57 5.44
CA CYS A 621 48.00 6.58 4.19
C CYS A 621 47.13 6.22 2.96
N SER A 622 46.14 5.33 3.11
CA SER A 622 45.21 4.96 2.03
C SER A 622 44.38 6.16 1.54
N LEU A 623 43.96 7.05 2.45
CA LEU A 623 43.13 8.20 2.13
C LEU A 623 43.84 9.16 1.17
N TYR A 624 45.15 9.40 1.38
CA TYR A 624 45.95 10.22 0.49
C TYR A 624 46.11 9.59 -0.89
N ARG A 625 46.27 8.25 -0.95
CA ARG A 625 46.38 7.50 -2.22
C ARG A 625 45.07 7.52 -3.00
N ASP A 626 43.94 7.39 -2.32
CA ASP A 626 42.62 7.44 -2.95
C ASP A 626 42.34 8.82 -3.57
N LEU A 627 42.72 9.91 -2.88
CA LEU A 627 42.53 11.29 -3.34
C LEU A 627 43.31 11.66 -4.62
N LEU A 628 44.36 10.91 -4.98
CA LEU A 628 45.10 11.08 -6.23
C LEU A 628 44.35 10.49 -7.44
N THR A 629 43.41 9.56 -7.19
CA THR A 629 42.77 8.75 -8.25
C THR A 629 41.32 9.13 -8.52
N THR A 630 40.71 9.98 -7.69
CA THR A 630 39.29 10.35 -7.77
C THR A 630 39.06 11.86 -7.66
N ASP A 631 38.13 12.40 -8.46
CA ASP A 631 37.58 13.76 -8.32
C ASP A 631 36.70 13.88 -7.05
N SER A 632 37.35 13.82 -5.89
CA SER A 632 36.69 13.70 -4.58
C SER A 632 35.91 14.95 -4.15
N ILE A 633 34.80 14.78 -3.42
CA ILE A 633 34.08 15.93 -2.85
C ILE A 633 34.83 16.63 -1.72
N ILE A 634 35.95 16.08 -1.25
CA ILE A 634 36.85 16.77 -0.33
C ILE A 634 37.22 18.16 -0.87
N TYR A 635 37.36 18.30 -2.19
CA TYR A 635 37.65 19.59 -2.82
C TYR A 635 36.56 20.65 -2.58
N CYS A 636 35.28 20.26 -2.43
CA CYS A 636 34.18 21.18 -2.11
C CYS A 636 34.29 21.82 -0.71
N PHE A 637 35.04 21.22 0.21
CA PHE A 637 35.22 21.76 1.56
C PHE A 637 36.44 22.69 1.68
N ILE A 638 37.36 22.66 0.71
CA ILE A 638 38.59 23.46 0.72
C ILE A 638 38.31 24.98 0.79
N PRO A 639 37.33 25.53 0.04
CA PRO A 639 36.99 26.95 0.16
C PRO A 639 36.45 27.34 1.55
N LEU A 640 35.96 26.37 2.32
CA LEU A 640 35.33 26.61 3.63
C LEU A 640 36.32 26.54 4.80
N ILE A 641 37.60 26.25 4.54
CA ILE A 641 38.65 26.10 5.54
C ILE A 641 39.52 27.34 5.58
N ASP A 642 39.80 27.80 6.80
CA ASP A 642 40.84 28.80 7.03
C ASP A 642 42.21 28.10 6.98
N LEU A 643 42.72 27.94 5.77
CA LEU A 643 43.98 27.24 5.51
C LEU A 643 45.16 27.92 6.23
N ASN A 644 45.18 29.26 6.26
CA ASN A 644 46.25 30.04 6.89
C ASN A 644 46.30 29.80 8.40
N ASN A 645 45.16 29.86 9.09
CA ASN A 645 45.12 29.54 10.51
C ASN A 645 45.41 28.06 10.79
N THR A 646 44.91 27.17 9.95
CA THR A 646 45.18 25.73 10.09
C THR A 646 46.68 25.45 10.01
N LEU A 647 47.37 25.94 8.97
CA LEU A 647 48.81 25.75 8.78
C LEU A 647 49.66 26.42 9.88
N ARG A 648 49.22 27.53 10.47
CA ARG A 648 49.90 28.17 11.62
C ARG A 648 49.91 27.29 12.88
N THR A 649 48.91 26.43 13.05
CA THR A 649 48.81 25.53 14.20
C THR A 649 49.63 24.25 14.06
N ILE A 650 50.17 23.98 12.87
CA ILE A 650 50.91 22.75 12.59
C ILE A 650 52.41 23.00 12.79
N ASP A 651 53.09 22.03 13.40
CA ASP A 651 54.54 22.07 13.53
C ASP A 651 55.18 22.01 12.14
N ARG A 652 55.88 23.08 11.76
CA ARG A 652 56.56 23.19 10.46
C ARG A 652 57.59 22.10 10.23
N GLN A 653 58.14 21.50 11.28
CA GLN A 653 59.05 20.37 11.13
C GLN A 653 58.35 19.13 10.57
N GLN A 654 57.02 19.02 10.63
CA GLN A 654 56.28 17.90 10.05
C GLN A 654 56.39 17.86 8.52
N TYR A 655 56.37 19.03 7.88
CA TYR A 655 56.43 19.18 6.42
C TYR A 655 57.82 19.02 5.83
N LYS A 656 58.83 18.77 6.67
CA LYS A 656 60.18 18.46 6.20
C LYS A 656 60.35 17.00 5.89
N PHE A 657 60.92 16.73 4.73
CA PHE A 657 61.32 15.39 4.34
C PHE A 657 62.40 14.87 5.32
N PRO A 658 62.40 13.58 5.70
CA PRO A 658 63.42 13.02 6.57
C PRO A 658 64.85 13.32 6.09
N LEU A 659 65.75 13.60 7.04
CA LEU A 659 67.16 13.84 6.73
C LEU A 659 67.84 12.54 6.32
N THR A 660 68.36 12.51 5.10
CA THR A 660 69.10 11.39 4.49
C THR A 660 70.58 11.76 4.34
N THR A 661 71.46 10.75 4.31
CA THR A 661 72.87 10.90 3.96
C THR A 661 73.08 10.71 2.46
N ALA A 662 74.19 11.22 1.91
CA ALA A 662 74.53 11.04 0.50
C ALA A 662 74.57 9.56 0.09
N ASP A 663 75.09 8.69 0.98
CA ASP A 663 75.17 7.25 0.74
C ASP A 663 73.78 6.59 0.62
N ILE A 664 72.79 7.06 1.39
CA ILE A 664 71.41 6.53 1.35
C ILE A 664 70.67 7.04 0.11
N ASP A 665 70.88 8.31 -0.25
CA ASP A 665 70.29 8.90 -1.46
C ASP A 665 70.81 8.16 -2.72
N ASP A 666 72.10 7.84 -2.76
CA ASP A 666 72.73 7.03 -3.83
C ASP A 666 72.19 5.59 -3.91
N ILE A 667 71.83 4.97 -2.77
CA ILE A 667 71.32 3.60 -2.69
C ILE A 667 69.89 3.47 -3.25
N ILE A 668 69.04 4.47 -3.02
CA ILE A 668 67.60 4.39 -3.30
C ILE A 668 67.28 4.55 -4.79
N ASP A 669 68.16 5.23 -5.53
CA ASP A 669 68.05 5.48 -6.98
C ASP A 669 66.74 6.18 -7.35
N LEU A 670 66.31 7.13 -6.50
CA LEU A 670 65.20 8.04 -6.75
C LEU A 670 65.61 9.46 -6.35
N PRO A 671 65.13 10.50 -7.06
CA PRO A 671 65.36 11.87 -6.64
C PRO A 671 64.77 12.08 -5.24
N LYS A 672 65.55 12.73 -4.37
CA LYS A 672 65.10 13.07 -3.03
C LYS A 672 63.87 13.98 -3.10
N PRO A 673 62.75 13.61 -2.46
CA PRO A 673 61.56 14.44 -2.43
C PRO A 673 61.84 15.78 -1.74
N LYS A 674 61.14 16.81 -2.19
CA LYS A 674 61.27 18.15 -1.61
C LYS A 674 60.49 18.24 -0.30
N ASP A 675 60.90 19.21 0.53
CA ASP A 675 60.06 19.69 1.62
C ASP A 675 58.77 20.28 1.03
N ILE A 676 57.66 20.09 1.75
CA ILE A 676 56.37 20.61 1.33
C ILE A 676 56.31 22.11 1.65
N ASP A 677 56.18 22.94 0.62
CA ASP A 677 56.15 24.40 0.78
C ASP A 677 54.79 24.88 1.30
N ILE A 678 54.81 25.43 2.52
CA ILE A 678 53.65 26.00 3.23
C ILE A 678 53.66 27.55 3.29
N ILE A 679 54.62 28.22 2.64
CA ILE A 679 54.84 29.67 2.78
C ILE A 679 54.15 30.47 1.65
N ASN A 680 54.13 29.93 0.43
CA ASN A 680 53.51 30.58 -0.74
C ASN A 680 52.19 29.91 -1.15
N ILE A 681 51.09 30.36 -0.57
CA ILE A 681 49.73 29.89 -0.88
C ILE A 681 49.05 30.92 -1.79
N LYS A 682 48.84 30.58 -3.06
CA LYS A 682 48.10 31.42 -4.02
C LYS A 682 46.59 31.22 -3.90
N SER A 683 46.15 29.98 -3.73
CA SER A 683 44.77 29.59 -3.43
C SER A 683 44.75 28.31 -2.60
N ASN A 684 43.66 28.09 -1.85
CA ASN A 684 43.54 26.89 -1.02
C ASN A 684 43.51 25.61 -1.86
N GLU A 685 42.82 25.62 -3.00
CA GLU A 685 42.67 24.46 -3.90
C GLU A 685 43.98 24.10 -4.60
N GLU A 686 44.71 25.09 -5.12
CA GLU A 686 46.03 24.88 -5.72
C GLU A 686 47.02 24.33 -4.68
N PHE A 687 46.99 24.85 -3.45
CA PHE A 687 47.85 24.35 -2.37
C PHE A 687 47.55 22.90 -2.01
N VAL A 688 46.28 22.53 -1.77
CA VAL A 688 45.93 21.15 -1.38
C VAL A 688 46.24 20.17 -2.51
N THR A 689 46.02 20.56 -3.76
CA THR A 689 46.38 19.73 -4.93
C THR A 689 47.88 19.48 -4.98
N ARG A 690 48.69 20.55 -4.85
CA ARG A 690 50.16 20.45 -4.78
C ARG A 690 50.62 19.61 -3.58
N PHE A 691 50.02 19.83 -2.42
CA PHE A 691 50.31 19.09 -1.19
C PHE A 691 50.11 17.58 -1.37
N ILE A 692 49.00 17.15 -1.98
CA ILE A 692 48.74 15.74 -2.25
C ILE A 692 49.75 15.17 -3.26
N GLN A 693 50.16 15.95 -4.26
CA GLN A 693 51.22 15.56 -5.20
C GLN A 693 52.57 15.37 -4.50
N ASP A 694 52.98 16.32 -3.66
CA ASP A 694 54.25 16.25 -2.90
C ASP A 694 54.26 15.02 -1.96
N ILE A 695 53.12 14.70 -1.33
CA ILE A 695 52.96 13.50 -0.50
C ILE A 695 53.07 12.20 -1.31
N ASN A 696 52.63 12.21 -2.57
CA ASN A 696 52.80 11.05 -3.45
C ASN A 696 54.28 10.79 -3.76
N GLU A 697 55.08 11.85 -3.96
CA GLU A 697 56.53 11.73 -4.11
C GLU A 697 57.17 11.12 -2.86
N TRP A 698 56.73 11.55 -1.67
CA TRP A 698 57.17 10.96 -0.40
C TRP A 698 56.83 9.48 -0.31
N PHE A 699 55.60 9.06 -0.65
CA PHE A 699 55.21 7.65 -0.63
C PHE A 699 56.04 6.78 -1.58
N ASN A 700 56.29 7.26 -2.80
CA ASN A 700 57.12 6.52 -3.77
C ASN A 700 58.54 6.28 -3.24
N TRP A 701 59.11 7.30 -2.60
CA TRP A 701 60.44 7.19 -1.98
C TRP A 701 60.39 6.27 -0.74
N PHE A 702 59.41 6.42 0.15
CA PHE A 702 59.28 5.57 1.34
C PHE A 702 59.07 4.10 0.97
N ASP A 703 58.22 3.80 -0.02
CA ASP A 703 58.02 2.42 -0.47
C ASP A 703 59.33 1.80 -0.99
N ARG A 704 60.13 2.57 -1.74
CA ARG A 704 61.46 2.14 -2.20
C ARG A 704 62.46 1.98 -1.06
N PHE A 705 62.44 2.89 -0.09
CA PHE A 705 63.27 2.81 1.11
C PHE A 705 62.99 1.54 1.92
N VAL A 706 61.71 1.24 2.18
CA VAL A 706 61.29 0.04 2.92
C VAL A 706 61.73 -1.21 2.17
N ASP A 707 61.57 -1.25 0.83
CA ASP A 707 62.01 -2.40 0.03
C ASP A 707 63.49 -2.74 0.18
N ILE A 708 64.35 -1.72 0.17
CA ILE A 708 65.80 -1.91 0.23
C ILE A 708 66.20 -2.34 1.64
N PHE A 709 65.78 -1.56 2.64
CA PHE A 709 66.33 -1.67 3.98
C PHE A 709 65.64 -2.67 4.89
N GLN A 710 64.39 -3.09 4.60
CA GLN A 710 63.70 -4.10 5.43
C GLN A 710 64.55 -5.36 5.63
N HIS A 711 65.23 -5.84 4.60
CA HIS A 711 66.05 -7.05 4.67
C HIS A 711 67.38 -6.84 5.40
N ILE A 712 67.95 -5.64 5.29
CA ILE A 712 69.14 -5.25 6.08
C ILE A 712 68.78 -5.22 7.57
N ILE A 713 67.62 -4.65 7.91
CA ILE A 713 67.14 -4.62 9.29
C ILE A 713 66.76 -6.02 9.81
N ASP A 714 66.17 -6.88 8.97
CA ASP A 714 65.92 -8.28 9.33
C ASP A 714 67.23 -9.04 9.59
N TRP A 715 68.26 -8.77 8.78
CA TRP A 715 69.59 -9.31 9.03
C TRP A 715 70.21 -8.78 10.33
N PHE A 716 70.08 -7.49 10.64
CA PHE A 716 70.50 -6.91 11.92
C PHE A 716 69.78 -7.54 13.12
N LYS A 717 68.47 -7.79 12.98
CA LYS A 717 67.69 -8.51 14.01
C LYS A 717 68.24 -9.92 14.24
N ASN A 718 68.53 -10.67 13.18
CA ASN A 718 69.06 -12.04 13.29
C ASN A 718 70.45 -12.10 13.98
N HIS A 719 71.12 -10.96 14.13
CA HIS A 719 72.40 -10.80 14.84
C HIS A 719 72.28 -9.90 16.07
N ASN A 720 71.10 -9.81 16.68
CA ASN A 720 70.84 -9.14 17.96
C ASN A 720 71.33 -7.68 18.04
N VAL A 721 71.32 -6.94 16.92
CA VAL A 721 71.63 -5.50 16.94
C VAL A 721 70.56 -4.75 17.72
N ASN A 722 70.99 -3.81 18.58
CA ASN A 722 70.09 -3.03 19.41
C ASN A 722 68.99 -2.34 18.57
N HIS A 723 67.76 -2.32 19.09
CA HIS A 723 66.55 -1.76 18.47
C HIS A 723 66.10 -2.35 17.11
N ALA A 724 66.88 -3.23 16.46
CA ALA A 724 66.56 -3.77 15.13
C ALA A 724 65.26 -4.60 15.10
N ASN A 725 64.95 -5.36 16.16
CA ASN A 725 63.72 -6.15 16.25
C ASN A 725 62.46 -5.25 16.28
N GLN A 726 62.50 -4.17 17.06
CA GLN A 726 61.40 -3.20 17.13
C GLN A 726 61.23 -2.48 15.79
N ILE A 727 62.33 -2.01 15.21
CA ILE A 727 62.33 -1.32 13.91
C ILE A 727 61.83 -2.25 12.79
N LEU A 728 62.18 -3.54 12.79
CA LEU A 728 61.65 -4.50 11.82
C LEU A 728 60.13 -4.66 11.97
N SER A 729 59.63 -4.80 13.20
CA SER A 729 58.20 -4.88 13.47
C SER A 729 57.46 -3.63 12.99
N ASP A 730 58.05 -2.46 13.20
CA ASP A 730 57.49 -1.18 12.74
C ASP A 730 57.52 -1.03 11.22
N LEU A 731 58.60 -1.48 10.55
CA LEU A 731 58.70 -1.53 9.09
C LEU A 731 57.65 -2.47 8.47
N LEU A 732 57.43 -3.65 9.07
CA LEU A 732 56.38 -4.58 8.65
C LEU A 732 54.98 -3.98 8.84
N ARG A 733 54.80 -3.11 9.84
CA ARG A 733 53.54 -2.40 10.07
C ARG A 733 53.20 -1.43 8.93
N ILE A 734 54.20 -0.78 8.30
CA ILE A 734 53.99 0.08 7.11
C ILE A 734 53.23 -0.65 6.00
N ARG A 735 53.51 -1.93 5.78
CA ARG A 735 52.89 -2.72 4.70
C ARG A 735 51.57 -3.37 5.10
N ASN A 736 51.40 -3.69 6.38
CA ASN A 736 50.31 -4.56 6.84
C ASN A 736 49.21 -3.83 7.63
N ASP A 737 49.43 -2.60 8.09
CA ASP A 737 48.45 -1.85 8.88
C ASP A 737 47.68 -0.81 8.03
N PRO A 738 46.40 -1.07 7.68
CA PRO A 738 45.59 -0.14 6.89
C PRO A 738 45.18 1.12 7.68
N LYS A 739 45.41 1.17 9.00
CA LYS A 739 45.09 2.34 9.84
C LYS A 739 46.27 3.28 10.03
N MET A 740 47.44 2.91 9.53
CA MET A 740 48.66 3.67 9.69
C MET A 740 48.55 5.08 9.11
N THR A 741 48.95 6.05 9.92
CA THR A 741 48.96 7.47 9.53
C THR A 741 50.28 7.82 8.84
N LEU A 742 50.24 8.88 8.02
CA LEU A 742 51.43 9.39 7.34
C LEU A 742 52.53 9.82 8.33
N ASN A 743 52.15 10.41 9.47
CA ASN A 743 53.11 10.81 10.49
C ASN A 743 53.82 9.60 11.13
N GLU A 744 53.08 8.52 11.43
CA GLU A 744 53.68 7.29 11.94
C GLU A 744 54.65 6.67 10.93
N MET A 745 54.28 6.64 9.64
CA MET A 745 55.15 6.15 8.57
C MET A 745 56.46 6.93 8.51
N ARG A 746 56.36 8.26 8.49
CA ARG A 746 57.52 9.15 8.50
C ARG A 746 58.41 8.93 9.72
N MET A 747 57.84 8.78 10.92
CA MET A 747 58.61 8.55 12.14
C MET A 747 59.36 7.22 12.12
N ILE A 748 58.77 6.17 11.56
CA ILE A 748 59.44 4.87 11.40
C ILE A 748 60.62 4.99 10.44
N ILE A 749 60.44 5.67 9.29
CA ILE A 749 61.53 5.93 8.33
C ILE A 749 62.67 6.70 9.00
N VAL A 750 62.37 7.73 9.79
CA VAL A 750 63.39 8.49 10.56
C VAL A 750 64.16 7.59 11.54
N CYS A 751 63.49 6.65 12.21
CA CYS A 751 64.15 5.70 13.12
C CYS A 751 65.10 4.77 12.37
N VAL A 752 64.68 4.26 11.20
CA VAL A 752 65.52 3.41 10.35
C VAL A 752 66.73 4.19 9.83
N LEU A 753 66.54 5.44 9.37
CA LEU A 753 67.64 6.30 8.93
C LEU A 753 68.69 6.52 10.02
N LYS A 754 68.27 6.76 11.27
CA LYS A 754 69.20 6.90 12.41
C LYS A 754 69.99 5.63 12.69
N LEU A 755 69.34 4.46 12.60
CA LEU A 755 70.00 3.17 12.78
C LEU A 755 71.03 2.90 11.67
N LEU A 756 70.75 3.32 10.43
CA LEU A 756 71.63 3.06 9.28
C LEU A 756 72.78 4.06 9.14
N GLN A 757 72.66 5.26 9.71
CA GLN A 757 73.63 6.35 9.62
C GLN A 757 75.10 5.97 9.97
N PRO A 758 75.40 5.16 11.01
CA PRO A 758 76.78 4.83 11.36
C PRO A 758 77.46 3.81 10.42
N PHE A 759 76.73 3.19 9.49
CA PHE A 759 77.25 2.10 8.65
C PHE A 759 77.88 2.60 7.34
N LYS A 760 79.22 2.57 7.26
CA LYS A 760 79.99 3.08 6.10
C LYS A 760 79.84 2.21 4.86
N ASP A 761 79.84 0.89 5.01
CA ASP A 761 79.76 -0.08 3.91
C ASP A 761 78.31 -0.50 3.58
N LEU A 762 77.32 0.32 3.92
CA LEU A 762 75.90 0.00 3.73
C LEU A 762 75.56 -0.32 2.27
N ARG A 763 76.17 0.39 1.30
CA ARG A 763 75.99 0.12 -0.13
C ARG A 763 76.50 -1.26 -0.52
N ARG A 764 77.71 -1.63 -0.06
CA ARG A 764 78.29 -2.97 -0.30
C ARG A 764 77.39 -4.06 0.27
N LEU A 765 76.84 -3.82 1.46
CA LEU A 765 75.89 -4.73 2.10
C LEU A 765 74.59 -4.87 1.30
N CYS A 766 73.99 -3.76 0.84
CA CYS A 766 72.79 -3.79 0.00
C CYS A 766 73.01 -4.53 -1.32
N GLN A 767 74.19 -4.42 -1.94
CA GLN A 767 74.54 -5.17 -3.16
C GLN A 767 74.70 -6.66 -2.91
N LEU A 768 75.40 -7.05 -1.82
CA LEU A 768 75.56 -8.45 -1.44
C LEU A 768 74.24 -9.15 -1.16
N PHE A 769 73.28 -8.42 -0.59
CA PHE A 769 71.93 -8.90 -0.31
C PHE A 769 70.98 -8.73 -1.51
N ASN A 770 71.48 -8.26 -2.67
CA ASN A 770 70.72 -7.97 -3.88
C ASN A 770 69.50 -7.05 -3.64
N CYS A 771 69.57 -6.15 -2.66
CA CYS A 771 68.46 -5.28 -2.24
C CYS A 771 68.24 -4.10 -3.20
N LEU A 772 69.23 -3.75 -4.02
CA LEU A 772 69.15 -2.60 -4.93
C LEU A 772 68.25 -2.85 -6.13
N ILE A 773 68.15 -4.08 -6.64
CA ILE A 773 67.34 -4.39 -7.82
C ILE A 773 66.00 -4.96 -7.35
N SER A 774 64.92 -4.19 -7.53
CA SER A 774 63.58 -4.63 -7.07
C SER A 774 63.01 -5.77 -7.91
N PHE A 775 63.37 -5.83 -9.20
CA PHE A 775 62.92 -6.83 -10.16
C PHE A 775 63.90 -6.93 -11.33
N GLN A 776 64.20 -8.14 -11.77
CA GLN A 776 65.08 -8.40 -12.91
C GLN A 776 64.56 -9.57 -13.74
N ILE A 777 64.44 -9.39 -15.06
CA ILE A 777 64.16 -10.50 -15.98
C ILE A 777 65.49 -11.13 -16.36
N LEU A 778 65.66 -12.42 -16.05
CA LEU A 778 66.87 -13.18 -16.41
C LEU A 778 66.69 -13.90 -17.75
N ASN A 779 65.47 -14.39 -18.01
CA ASN A 779 65.06 -14.94 -19.30
C ASN A 779 63.59 -14.58 -19.56
N PRO A 780 63.28 -13.74 -20.58
CA PRO A 780 61.91 -13.31 -20.89
C PRO A 780 61.03 -14.43 -21.47
N GLY A 781 61.55 -15.62 -21.76
CA GLY A 781 60.76 -16.72 -22.30
C GLY A 781 61.34 -17.25 -23.60
N THR A 782 61.81 -18.49 -23.60
CA THR A 782 62.42 -19.16 -24.75
C THR A 782 61.80 -20.54 -24.97
N LEU A 783 61.75 -20.99 -26.22
CA LEU A 783 61.21 -22.31 -26.59
C LEU A 783 62.34 -23.34 -26.65
N ASN A 784 62.21 -24.42 -25.88
CA ASN A 784 63.10 -25.59 -25.95
C ASN A 784 62.57 -26.67 -26.91
N SER A 785 63.46 -27.53 -27.41
CA SER A 785 63.18 -28.53 -28.46
C SER A 785 62.20 -29.64 -28.03
N GLN A 786 61.68 -30.35 -29.03
CA GLN A 786 60.64 -31.37 -28.90
C GLN A 786 61.06 -32.60 -28.08
N ASP A 787 62.33 -33.03 -28.16
CA ASP A 787 62.85 -34.20 -27.43
C ASP A 787 62.84 -33.99 -25.90
N THR A 788 63.02 -32.74 -25.46
CA THR A 788 62.92 -32.35 -24.05
C THR A 788 61.48 -32.30 -23.53
N ARG A 789 60.48 -32.06 -24.40
CA ARG A 789 59.07 -31.91 -23.99
C ARG A 789 58.49 -33.20 -23.42
N LEU A 790 58.71 -34.34 -24.07
CA LEU A 790 58.13 -35.61 -23.63
C LEU A 790 58.67 -36.04 -22.25
N LYS A 791 59.97 -35.87 -22.02
CA LYS A 791 60.60 -36.11 -20.71
C LYS A 791 60.05 -35.17 -19.65
N PHE A 792 59.99 -33.87 -19.95
CA PHE A 792 59.45 -32.85 -19.06
C PHE A 792 57.99 -33.12 -18.67
N LEU A 793 57.12 -33.43 -19.64
CA LEU A 793 55.70 -33.71 -19.39
C LEU A 793 55.53 -34.97 -18.54
N THR A 794 56.36 -35.99 -18.76
CA THR A 794 56.34 -37.23 -17.97
C THR A 794 56.79 -36.97 -16.53
N GLU A 795 57.86 -36.20 -16.34
CA GLU A 795 58.36 -35.83 -15.02
C GLU A 795 57.40 -34.90 -14.26
N LEU A 796 56.76 -33.96 -14.95
CA LEU A 796 55.81 -33.02 -14.35
C LEU A 796 54.51 -33.73 -13.95
N LYS A 797 54.01 -34.65 -14.78
CA LYS A 797 52.91 -35.56 -14.42
C LYS A 797 53.22 -36.42 -13.19
N ARG A 798 54.48 -36.87 -13.05
CA ARG A 798 54.92 -37.70 -11.91
C ARG A 798 55.11 -36.89 -10.63
N SER A 799 55.71 -35.71 -10.71
CA SER A 799 56.15 -34.92 -9.55
C SER A 799 55.13 -33.87 -9.11
N GLN A 800 54.32 -33.33 -10.03
CA GLN A 800 53.38 -32.23 -9.78
C GLN A 800 52.07 -32.43 -10.59
N PRO A 801 51.28 -33.49 -10.32
CA PRO A 801 50.11 -33.86 -11.13
C PRO A 801 49.01 -32.80 -11.18
N ASN A 802 48.96 -31.91 -10.17
CA ASN A 802 47.94 -30.87 -10.04
C ASN A 802 48.32 -29.54 -10.72
N ASN A 803 49.52 -29.42 -11.32
CA ASN A 803 49.96 -28.18 -11.96
C ASN A 803 49.42 -28.06 -13.40
N THR A 804 48.09 -28.06 -13.50
CA THR A 804 47.35 -27.88 -14.74
C THR A 804 46.16 -26.96 -14.59
N PHE A 805 45.71 -26.38 -15.70
CA PHE A 805 44.39 -25.75 -15.78
C PHE A 805 43.81 -25.94 -17.19
N THR A 806 42.48 -26.01 -17.27
CA THR A 806 41.75 -26.25 -18.53
C THR A 806 41.15 -24.96 -19.06
N ILE A 807 41.36 -24.70 -20.34
CA ILE A 807 40.80 -23.53 -21.03
C ILE A 807 39.69 -24.00 -21.96
N GLY A 808 38.48 -23.50 -21.76
CA GLY A 808 37.35 -23.80 -22.64
C GLY A 808 37.55 -23.25 -24.07
N ALA A 809 36.89 -23.86 -25.05
CA ALA A 809 36.86 -23.34 -26.41
C ALA A 809 36.34 -21.89 -26.45
N HIS A 810 36.94 -21.05 -27.30
CA HIS A 810 36.60 -19.63 -27.47
C HIS A 810 36.69 -18.74 -26.22
N LYS A 811 37.42 -19.15 -25.18
CA LYS A 811 37.56 -18.38 -23.92
C LYS A 811 39.00 -17.94 -23.67
N SER A 812 39.16 -16.79 -23.02
CA SER A 812 40.42 -16.39 -22.40
C SER A 812 40.41 -16.79 -20.93
N TYR A 813 41.51 -17.37 -20.45
CA TYR A 813 41.67 -17.75 -19.05
C TYR A 813 42.86 -17.04 -18.42
N LYS A 814 42.74 -16.66 -17.15
CA LYS A 814 43.82 -16.08 -16.34
C LYS A 814 44.08 -16.98 -15.15
N HIS A 815 45.30 -17.50 -15.05
CA HIS A 815 45.76 -18.28 -13.92
C HIS A 815 46.73 -17.46 -13.08
N ASN A 816 46.46 -17.33 -11.78
CA ASN A 816 47.27 -16.52 -10.87
C ASN A 816 48.05 -17.42 -9.91
N ILE A 817 49.36 -17.23 -9.83
CA ILE A 817 50.25 -17.99 -8.97
C ILE A 817 50.94 -17.03 -8.00
N SER A 818 50.80 -17.27 -6.70
CA SER A 818 51.42 -16.41 -5.67
C SER A 818 52.92 -16.67 -5.60
N ILE A 819 53.70 -15.59 -5.66
CA ILE A 819 55.16 -15.56 -5.51
C ILE A 819 55.47 -14.81 -4.22
N SER A 820 56.29 -15.41 -3.35
CA SER A 820 56.69 -14.77 -2.08
C SER A 820 57.81 -13.74 -2.31
N ASP A 821 58.07 -12.91 -1.30
CA ASP A 821 59.17 -11.95 -1.34
C ASP A 821 60.51 -12.65 -1.60
N ARG A 822 61.44 -11.95 -2.28
CA ARG A 822 62.82 -12.40 -2.53
C ARG A 822 62.96 -13.77 -3.17
N GLN A 823 62.36 -13.95 -4.35
CA GLN A 823 62.46 -15.21 -5.09
C GLN A 823 63.11 -15.01 -6.46
N GLN A 824 64.00 -15.93 -6.79
CA GLN A 824 64.30 -16.28 -8.17
C GLN A 824 63.27 -17.30 -8.63
N VAL A 825 62.48 -16.96 -9.63
CA VAL A 825 61.36 -17.77 -10.11
C VAL A 825 61.67 -18.24 -11.52
N GLN A 826 61.73 -19.56 -11.69
CA GLN A 826 61.71 -20.22 -12.99
C GLN A 826 60.30 -20.69 -13.27
N TRP A 827 59.78 -20.35 -14.43
CA TRP A 827 58.46 -20.76 -14.89
C TRP A 827 58.55 -21.47 -16.23
N SER A 828 57.70 -22.47 -16.44
CA SER A 828 57.63 -23.23 -17.69
C SER A 828 56.20 -23.64 -18.02
N LEU A 829 55.89 -23.76 -19.31
CA LEU A 829 54.56 -23.99 -19.86
C LEU A 829 54.61 -24.91 -21.09
N THR A 830 53.68 -25.85 -21.16
CA THR A 830 53.40 -26.69 -22.33
C THR A 830 51.90 -27.03 -22.40
N CYS A 831 51.40 -27.44 -23.55
CA CYS A 831 50.01 -27.90 -23.70
C CYS A 831 49.97 -29.18 -24.52
N ASP A 832 48.79 -29.81 -24.59
CA ASP A 832 48.64 -31.09 -25.27
C ASP A 832 48.36 -30.94 -26.78
N ASN A 833 47.49 -30.01 -27.22
CA ASN A 833 46.85 -30.15 -28.54
C ASN A 833 47.11 -29.02 -29.56
N SER A 834 47.19 -27.74 -29.18
CA SER A 834 47.26 -26.63 -30.16
C SER A 834 48.17 -25.45 -29.76
N PRO A 835 48.60 -24.59 -30.70
CA PRO A 835 49.30 -23.35 -30.36
C PRO A 835 48.36 -22.37 -29.65
N CYS A 836 48.91 -21.55 -28.75
CA CYS A 836 48.13 -20.63 -27.91
C CYS A 836 48.63 -19.19 -28.00
N ASP A 837 47.75 -18.22 -27.79
CA ASP A 837 48.13 -16.82 -27.53
C ASP A 837 48.43 -16.66 -26.04
N ILE A 838 49.66 -16.30 -25.68
CA ILE A 838 50.15 -16.35 -24.30
C ILE A 838 50.65 -14.97 -23.86
N ILE A 839 50.19 -14.53 -22.69
CA ILE A 839 50.75 -13.39 -21.95
C ILE A 839 51.12 -13.88 -20.55
N ILE A 840 52.37 -13.66 -20.16
CA ILE A 840 52.88 -13.97 -18.83
C ILE A 840 53.36 -12.66 -18.24
N GLU A 841 52.80 -12.31 -17.10
CA GLU A 841 53.09 -11.06 -16.42
C GLU A 841 53.29 -11.30 -14.93
N TYR A 842 54.18 -10.52 -14.33
CA TYR A 842 54.34 -10.46 -12.89
C TYR A 842 53.68 -9.18 -12.37
N ARG A 843 52.78 -9.31 -11.41
CA ARG A 843 52.14 -8.19 -10.73
C ARG A 843 52.53 -8.20 -9.27
N SER A 844 53.35 -7.24 -8.86
CA SER A 844 53.64 -7.05 -7.43
C SER A 844 52.38 -6.60 -6.67
N ASN A 845 52.33 -6.86 -5.36
CA ASN A 845 51.22 -6.42 -4.50
C ASN A 845 50.99 -4.89 -4.52
N ASN A 846 51.98 -4.11 -4.94
CA ASN A 846 51.90 -2.65 -5.08
C ASN A 846 51.56 -2.21 -6.53
N HIS A 847 50.88 -3.06 -7.30
CA HIS A 847 50.37 -2.78 -8.64
C HIS A 847 51.39 -2.46 -9.75
N LYS A 848 52.70 -2.57 -9.50
CA LYS A 848 53.69 -2.57 -10.61
C LYS A 848 53.54 -3.86 -11.41
N HIS A 849 53.43 -3.69 -12.73
CA HIS A 849 53.11 -4.72 -13.71
C HIS A 849 54.27 -4.87 -14.67
N GLU A 850 54.82 -6.08 -14.76
CA GLU A 850 55.96 -6.41 -15.60
C GLU A 850 55.56 -7.53 -16.57
N ILE A 851 55.66 -7.28 -17.87
CA ILE A 851 55.36 -8.28 -18.88
C ILE A 851 56.62 -9.12 -19.08
N LEU A 852 56.56 -10.39 -18.68
CA LEU A 852 57.64 -11.34 -18.85
C LEU A 852 57.68 -11.86 -20.28
N TYR A 853 56.53 -12.27 -20.82
CA TYR A 853 56.42 -12.83 -22.16
C TYR A 853 55.07 -12.46 -22.79
N LYS A 854 55.05 -12.12 -24.08
CA LYS A 854 53.81 -11.84 -24.83
C LYS A 854 53.97 -12.19 -26.30
N GLN A 855 53.32 -13.25 -26.75
CA GLN A 855 53.36 -13.67 -28.15
C GLN A 855 52.07 -14.41 -28.55
N LYS A 856 51.70 -14.28 -29.84
CA LYS A 856 50.56 -14.98 -30.45
C LYS A 856 50.99 -16.28 -31.14
N ASN A 857 50.12 -17.27 -31.22
CA ASN A 857 50.32 -18.56 -31.88
C ASN A 857 51.60 -19.31 -31.44
N VAL A 858 51.86 -19.36 -30.14
CA VAL A 858 53.07 -19.98 -29.60
C VAL A 858 52.95 -21.50 -29.65
N PRO A 859 53.88 -22.25 -30.27
CA PRO A 859 53.78 -23.70 -30.46
C PRO A 859 54.17 -24.50 -29.21
N ILE A 860 53.55 -24.19 -28.06
CA ILE A 860 53.78 -24.89 -26.78
C ILE A 860 53.21 -26.34 -26.75
N HIS A 861 52.45 -26.72 -27.78
CA HIS A 861 52.05 -28.10 -28.09
C HIS A 861 53.14 -28.92 -28.80
N LYS A 862 54.28 -28.30 -29.14
CA LYS A 862 55.47 -28.97 -29.71
C LYS A 862 56.70 -28.76 -28.84
N ASN A 863 56.79 -27.61 -28.20
CA ASN A 863 57.95 -27.14 -27.43
C ASN A 863 57.56 -26.83 -25.98
N ILE A 864 58.56 -26.63 -25.11
CA ILE A 864 58.36 -26.08 -23.76
C ILE A 864 58.71 -24.60 -23.81
N LEU A 865 57.79 -23.72 -23.40
CA LEU A 865 58.10 -22.32 -23.14
C LEU A 865 58.62 -22.19 -21.71
N TYR A 866 59.79 -21.61 -21.50
CA TYR A 866 60.34 -21.39 -20.16
C TYR A 866 60.96 -20.01 -20.03
N GLY A 867 60.84 -19.39 -18.86
CA GLY A 867 61.47 -18.12 -18.53
C GLY A 867 61.87 -18.05 -17.06
N GLN A 868 62.57 -16.98 -16.71
CA GLN A 868 63.15 -16.80 -15.39
C GLN A 868 63.23 -15.32 -15.02
N PHE A 869 62.88 -14.99 -13.79
CA PHE A 869 63.01 -13.65 -13.23
C PHE A 869 63.38 -13.68 -11.75
N GLU A 870 63.86 -12.55 -11.24
CA GLU A 870 64.10 -12.31 -9.81
C GLU A 870 63.21 -11.18 -9.34
N THR A 871 62.65 -11.31 -8.14
CA THR A 871 61.84 -10.27 -7.52
C THR A 871 62.16 -10.15 -6.03
N GLN A 872 62.26 -8.91 -5.54
CA GLN A 872 62.37 -8.63 -4.11
C GLN A 872 60.99 -8.62 -3.44
N ARG A 873 59.91 -8.42 -4.20
CA ARG A 873 58.55 -8.26 -3.70
C ARG A 873 57.72 -9.51 -3.96
N SER A 874 56.74 -9.74 -3.13
CA SER A 874 55.66 -10.69 -3.31
C SER A 874 54.63 -10.14 -4.28
N GLY A 875 53.93 -11.06 -4.93
CA GLY A 875 53.01 -10.73 -5.99
C GLY A 875 52.43 -11.96 -6.63
N GLN A 876 51.88 -11.77 -7.82
CA GLN A 876 51.26 -12.83 -8.60
C GLN A 876 51.92 -12.93 -9.96
N LEU A 877 52.40 -14.12 -10.30
CA LEU A 877 52.67 -14.50 -11.67
C LEU A 877 51.33 -14.85 -12.32
N ILE A 878 50.94 -14.09 -13.33
CA ILE A 878 49.67 -14.21 -14.02
C ILE A 878 49.94 -14.77 -15.40
N ILE A 879 49.35 -15.93 -15.69
CA ILE A 879 49.42 -16.59 -16.99
C ILE A 879 48.07 -16.39 -17.65
N THR A 880 48.03 -15.55 -18.68
CA THR A 880 46.85 -15.33 -19.51
C THR A 880 47.00 -16.09 -20.80
N ILE A 881 46.03 -16.96 -21.11
CA ILE A 881 45.98 -17.67 -22.38
C ILE A 881 44.65 -17.33 -23.06
N ASP A 882 44.74 -16.78 -24.28
CA ASP A 882 43.57 -16.47 -25.09
C ASP A 882 43.32 -17.60 -26.11
N ASN A 883 42.24 -18.35 -25.91
CA ASN A 883 41.83 -19.47 -26.76
C ASN A 883 40.65 -19.10 -27.67
N LYS A 884 40.39 -17.80 -27.90
CA LYS A 884 39.27 -17.31 -28.75
C LYS A 884 39.23 -17.91 -30.16
N ASN A 885 40.40 -18.19 -30.74
CA ASN A 885 40.53 -18.67 -32.11
C ASN A 885 40.61 -20.21 -32.25
N ASN A 886 40.55 -20.94 -31.13
CA ASN A 886 40.70 -22.39 -31.10
C ASN A 886 39.36 -23.08 -30.75
N PRO A 887 38.93 -24.08 -31.54
CA PRO A 887 37.67 -24.77 -31.34
C PRO A 887 37.71 -25.86 -30.25
N VAL A 888 38.89 -26.18 -29.72
CA VAL A 888 39.10 -27.28 -28.76
C VAL A 888 39.52 -26.73 -27.41
N SER A 889 39.07 -27.37 -26.33
CA SER A 889 39.54 -27.09 -24.98
C SER A 889 40.98 -27.57 -24.80
N GLU A 890 41.84 -26.71 -24.27
CA GLU A 890 43.26 -27.01 -24.05
C GLU A 890 43.54 -27.28 -22.57
N ILE A 891 44.35 -28.29 -22.30
CA ILE A 891 44.95 -28.51 -20.97
C ILE A 891 46.35 -27.91 -21.00
N ILE A 892 46.57 -26.94 -20.12
CA ILE A 892 47.86 -26.28 -19.97
C ILE A 892 48.57 -26.87 -18.77
N TRP A 893 49.78 -27.36 -18.99
CA TRP A 893 50.70 -27.84 -17.96
C TRP A 893 51.71 -26.74 -17.65
N TYR A 894 51.94 -26.47 -16.37
CA TYR A 894 52.89 -25.45 -15.95
C TYR A 894 53.83 -25.97 -14.85
N GLY A 895 55.06 -25.46 -14.82
CA GLY A 895 56.04 -25.75 -13.78
C GLY A 895 56.54 -24.44 -13.17
N ILE A 896 56.51 -24.34 -11.84
CA ILE A 896 57.10 -23.21 -11.11
C ILE A 896 58.13 -23.74 -10.14
N LYS A 897 59.35 -23.22 -10.25
CA LYS A 897 60.43 -23.45 -9.29
C LYS A 897 60.86 -22.10 -8.74
N SER A 898 60.54 -21.85 -7.48
CA SER A 898 60.98 -20.67 -6.75
C SER A 898 62.11 -21.04 -5.79
N ILE A 899 63.18 -20.24 -5.81
CA ILE A 899 64.33 -20.37 -4.93
C ILE A 899 64.49 -19.01 -4.23
N GLY A 900 64.68 -19.00 -2.92
CA GLY A 900 64.97 -17.75 -2.21
C GLY A 900 66.24 -17.12 -2.75
N LEU A 901 66.26 -15.79 -2.88
CA LEU A 901 67.46 -15.05 -3.27
C LEU A 901 68.51 -15.20 -2.15
N SER A 902 69.38 -16.21 -2.31
CA SER A 902 70.44 -16.53 -1.36
C SER A 902 71.38 -15.35 -1.18
N THR A 903 71.53 -14.95 0.07
CA THR A 903 72.58 -14.05 0.51
C THR A 903 73.93 -14.76 0.39
N CYS A 904 74.99 -14.02 0.09
CA CYS A 904 76.33 -14.56 -0.14
C CYS A 904 76.79 -15.44 1.05
N HIS A 905 76.87 -16.75 0.83
CA HIS A 905 77.32 -17.75 1.81
C HIS A 905 78.75 -17.50 2.29
N LEU A 906 79.63 -17.06 1.39
CA LEU A 906 81.01 -16.71 1.75
C LEU A 906 81.04 -15.50 2.70
N PHE A 907 80.28 -14.44 2.39
CA PHE A 907 80.14 -13.27 3.26
C PHE A 907 79.62 -13.67 4.65
N HIS A 908 78.53 -14.43 4.72
CA HIS A 908 77.97 -14.86 6.02
C HIS A 908 78.93 -15.76 6.79
N GLY A 909 79.63 -16.66 6.10
CA GLY A 909 80.61 -17.53 6.74
C GLY A 909 81.78 -16.73 7.34
N ILE A 910 82.32 -15.75 6.61
CA ILE A 910 83.40 -14.87 7.09
C ILE A 910 82.89 -13.99 8.25
N PHE A 911 81.69 -13.43 8.12
CA PHE A 911 81.06 -12.66 9.20
C PHE A 911 80.94 -13.50 10.48
N ASN A 912 80.44 -14.74 10.35
CA ASN A 912 80.27 -15.67 11.46
C ASN A 912 81.58 -16.15 12.10
N MET A 913 82.74 -16.04 11.42
CA MET A 913 84.04 -16.32 12.07
C MET A 913 84.39 -15.29 13.13
N ASN A 914 84.02 -14.04 12.88
CA ASN A 914 84.31 -12.92 13.75
C ASN A 914 83.17 -12.68 14.74
N TYR A 915 81.94 -13.04 14.35
CA TYR A 915 80.75 -12.98 15.19
C TYR A 915 80.66 -14.20 16.12
N ARG A 916 80.94 -13.99 17.41
CA ARG A 916 80.63 -15.01 18.43
C ARG A 916 79.12 -14.95 18.68
N GLN A 917 78.40 -16.05 18.45
CA GLN A 917 76.98 -16.14 18.81
C GLN A 917 76.84 -16.09 20.35
N THR A 918 76.75 -14.88 20.89
CA THR A 918 76.32 -14.61 22.27
C THR A 918 74.86 -14.17 22.25
N SER A 919 74.09 -14.54 23.26
CA SER A 919 72.70 -14.11 23.44
C SER A 919 72.54 -12.63 23.83
N GLU A 920 73.65 -11.88 23.89
CA GLU A 920 73.71 -10.48 24.29
C GLU A 920 73.41 -9.54 23.12
N ILE A 921 72.77 -8.40 23.43
CA ILE A 921 72.43 -7.35 22.46
C ILE A 921 73.71 -6.61 22.08
N ILE A 922 73.97 -6.43 20.78
CA ILE A 922 75.16 -5.76 20.26
C ILE A 922 74.82 -4.31 19.89
N SER A 923 75.69 -3.37 20.27
CA SER A 923 75.50 -1.97 19.90
C SER A 923 75.80 -1.72 18.41
N GLU A 924 75.18 -0.69 17.84
CA GLU A 924 75.29 -0.35 16.41
C GLU A 924 76.76 -0.10 16.00
N ASN A 925 77.53 0.57 16.87
CA ASN A 925 78.94 0.85 16.65
C ASN A 925 79.82 -0.39 16.70
N GLU A 926 79.52 -1.35 17.60
CA GLU A 926 80.24 -2.63 17.66
C GLU A 926 79.92 -3.49 16.46
N PHE A 927 78.65 -3.52 16.04
CA PHE A 927 78.23 -4.23 14.84
C PHE A 927 78.87 -3.64 13.58
N ASN A 928 78.97 -2.31 13.47
CA ASN A 928 79.67 -1.67 12.37
C ASN A 928 81.17 -2.03 12.34
N LYS A 929 81.84 -2.07 13.50
CA LYS A 929 83.24 -2.54 13.57
C LYS A 929 83.41 -3.98 13.09
N LEU A 930 82.46 -4.86 13.40
CA LEU A 930 82.47 -6.26 12.93
C LEU A 930 82.26 -6.36 11.41
N LEU A 931 81.38 -5.51 10.86
CA LEU A 931 81.20 -5.39 9.42
C LEU A 931 82.46 -4.88 8.71
N ASP A 932 83.06 -3.81 9.23
CA ASP A 932 84.31 -3.26 8.70
C ASP A 932 85.42 -4.35 8.68
N GLN A 933 85.57 -5.10 9.79
CA GLN A 933 86.51 -6.23 9.87
C GLN A 933 86.20 -7.36 8.87
N THR A 934 84.91 -7.62 8.63
CA THR A 934 84.46 -8.65 7.68
C THR A 934 84.79 -8.23 6.25
N PHE A 935 84.53 -6.98 5.89
CA PHE A 935 84.88 -6.45 4.57
C PHE A 935 86.39 -6.36 4.37
N ASP A 936 87.16 -5.92 5.38
CA ASP A 936 88.62 -5.95 5.35
C ASP A 936 89.18 -7.36 5.11
N PHE A 937 88.55 -8.37 5.71
CA PHE A 937 88.93 -9.77 5.48
C PHE A 937 88.62 -10.19 4.04
N ILE A 938 87.44 -9.85 3.53
CA ILE A 938 87.04 -10.14 2.15
C ILE A 938 88.00 -9.46 1.18
N ASP A 939 88.32 -8.18 1.38
CA ASP A 939 89.21 -7.45 0.48
C ASP A 939 90.62 -8.08 0.47
N LYS A 940 91.14 -8.53 1.62
CA LYS A 940 92.39 -9.32 1.66
C LYS A 940 92.27 -10.68 0.96
N LEU A 941 91.13 -11.35 1.07
CA LEU A 941 90.87 -12.60 0.36
C LEU A 941 90.88 -12.40 -1.16
N LEU A 942 90.18 -11.37 -1.63
CA LEU A 942 90.06 -11.05 -3.06
C LEU A 942 91.40 -10.54 -3.65
N ASN A 943 92.24 -9.91 -2.84
CA ASN A 943 93.57 -9.47 -3.26
C ASN A 943 94.65 -10.57 -3.17
N GLY A 944 94.34 -11.71 -2.54
CA GLY A 944 95.31 -12.79 -2.32
C GLY A 944 96.31 -12.53 -1.19
N ASP A 945 96.02 -11.57 -0.30
CA ASP A 945 96.90 -11.14 0.79
C ASP A 945 96.69 -11.94 2.09
N LEU A 946 95.94 -13.04 2.04
CA LEU A 946 95.68 -13.88 3.20
C LEU A 946 96.79 -14.92 3.41
N THR A 947 97.27 -15.00 4.65
CA THR A 947 98.18 -16.08 5.06
C THR A 947 97.45 -17.43 5.08
N LEU A 948 98.18 -18.53 4.88
CA LEU A 948 97.64 -19.90 4.94
C LEU A 948 96.89 -20.17 6.26
N ARG A 949 97.42 -19.69 7.39
CA ARG A 949 96.79 -19.80 8.72
C ARG A 949 95.43 -19.09 8.80
N THR A 950 95.28 -17.98 8.08
CA THR A 950 94.02 -17.25 8.00
C THR A 950 93.03 -17.95 7.08
N MET A 951 93.51 -18.55 5.98
CA MET A 951 92.71 -19.39 5.08
C MET A 951 92.15 -20.64 5.77
N THR A 952 92.87 -21.23 6.73
CA THR A 952 92.37 -22.38 7.53
C THR A 952 91.05 -22.07 8.24
N LYS A 953 90.79 -20.81 8.60
CA LYS A 953 89.52 -20.41 9.22
C LYS A 953 88.34 -20.59 8.27
N LEU A 954 88.55 -20.51 6.95
CA LEU A 954 87.51 -20.72 5.93
C LEU A 954 86.98 -22.16 5.88
N ARG A 955 87.70 -23.13 6.47
CA ARG A 955 87.28 -24.54 6.53
C ARG A 955 85.86 -24.69 7.10
N SER A 956 85.48 -23.88 8.10
CA SER A 956 84.16 -23.94 8.71
C SER A 956 83.02 -23.44 7.81
N ILE A 957 83.31 -22.68 6.74
CA ILE A 957 82.30 -22.22 5.78
C ILE A 957 81.90 -23.35 4.83
N PHE A 958 82.89 -24.14 4.39
CA PHE A 958 82.72 -25.19 3.39
C PHE A 958 82.26 -26.53 3.98
N TYR A 959 82.26 -26.69 5.31
CA TYR A 959 81.77 -27.88 6.00
C TYR A 959 80.29 -28.17 5.62
N ASP A 960 80.03 -29.33 5.02
CA ASP A 960 78.72 -29.82 4.54
C ASP A 960 77.98 -28.95 3.49
N LYS A 961 78.66 -27.99 2.84
CA LYS A 961 78.02 -27.08 1.87
C LYS A 961 78.70 -27.11 0.51
N ASN A 962 77.97 -27.57 -0.49
CA ASN A 962 78.39 -27.43 -1.89
C ASN A 962 78.05 -26.03 -2.43
N ILE A 963 78.89 -25.05 -2.07
CA ILE A 963 78.77 -23.66 -2.49
C ILE A 963 79.23 -23.50 -3.95
N ASN A 964 78.44 -22.79 -4.77
CA ASN A 964 78.89 -22.38 -6.10
C ASN A 964 79.85 -21.18 -5.97
N ILE A 965 81.14 -21.47 -5.84
CA ILE A 965 82.18 -20.47 -5.59
C ILE A 965 82.24 -19.39 -6.66
N ASN A 966 82.04 -19.73 -7.94
CA ASN A 966 82.11 -18.75 -9.02
C ASN A 966 81.03 -17.67 -8.85
N ASN A 967 79.80 -18.07 -8.55
CA ASN A 967 78.71 -17.13 -8.31
C ASN A 967 78.93 -16.31 -7.03
N GLU A 968 79.44 -16.92 -5.97
CA GLU A 968 79.68 -16.26 -4.68
C GLU A 968 80.84 -15.26 -4.73
N VAL A 969 81.95 -15.62 -5.37
CA VAL A 969 83.09 -14.72 -5.58
C VAL A 969 82.68 -13.55 -6.47
N LYS A 970 81.91 -13.78 -7.54
CA LYS A 970 81.33 -12.70 -8.36
C LYS A 970 80.46 -11.75 -7.54
N LYS A 971 79.64 -12.25 -6.61
CA LYS A 971 78.87 -11.42 -5.66
C LYS A 971 79.77 -10.63 -4.71
N LEU A 972 80.92 -11.16 -4.29
CA LEU A 972 81.89 -10.42 -3.47
C LEU A 972 82.63 -9.32 -4.26
N TYR A 973 82.86 -9.53 -5.57
CA TYR A 973 83.54 -8.59 -6.46
C TYR A 973 82.68 -7.45 -7.01
N THR A 974 81.37 -7.38 -6.74
CA THR A 974 80.45 -6.39 -7.37
C THR A 974 80.81 -4.91 -7.21
N ASN A 975 81.86 -4.56 -6.44
CA ASN A 975 82.35 -3.19 -6.25
C ASN A 975 83.84 -2.99 -6.57
N HIS A 976 84.54 -4.03 -7.03
CA HIS A 976 85.95 -3.94 -7.44
C HIS A 976 86.02 -3.74 -8.97
N PRO A 977 87.01 -3.00 -9.49
CA PRO A 977 87.20 -2.87 -10.93
C PRO A 977 87.44 -4.26 -11.54
N ASN A 978 86.52 -4.71 -12.39
CA ASN A 978 86.50 -6.06 -12.97
C ASN A 978 87.85 -6.41 -13.64
N ASN A 979 88.55 -7.37 -13.04
CA ASN A 979 89.62 -8.08 -13.71
C ASN A 979 89.24 -9.56 -13.71
N ASP A 980 88.59 -10.03 -14.78
CA ASP A 980 88.06 -11.40 -14.89
C ASP A 980 89.11 -12.47 -14.58
N LYS A 981 90.40 -12.17 -14.82
CA LYS A 981 91.52 -13.04 -14.47
C LYS A 981 91.73 -13.20 -12.96
N GLN A 982 91.57 -12.13 -12.18
CA GLN A 982 91.69 -12.19 -10.72
C GLN A 982 90.50 -12.92 -10.09
N ILE A 983 89.29 -12.69 -10.62
CA ILE A 983 88.08 -13.42 -10.22
C ILE A 983 88.28 -14.92 -10.46
N GLU A 984 88.74 -15.31 -11.64
CA GLU A 984 88.99 -16.70 -11.99
C GLU A 984 90.05 -17.36 -11.09
N GLN A 985 91.13 -16.64 -10.78
CA GLN A 985 92.19 -17.12 -9.88
C GLN A 985 91.68 -17.35 -8.44
N VAL A 986 90.94 -16.40 -7.87
CA VAL A 986 90.34 -16.55 -6.53
C VAL A 986 89.28 -17.66 -6.52
N CYS A 987 88.51 -17.82 -7.60
CA CYS A 987 87.58 -18.94 -7.76
C CYS A 987 88.31 -20.27 -7.75
N GLN A 988 89.40 -20.41 -8.51
CA GLN A 988 90.20 -21.63 -8.56
C GLN A 988 90.77 -21.97 -7.17
N TRP A 989 91.33 -20.98 -6.46
CA TRP A 989 91.87 -21.18 -5.11
C TRP A 989 90.81 -21.68 -4.13
N LEU A 990 89.65 -21.02 -4.09
CA LEU A 990 88.57 -21.42 -3.19
C LEU A 990 87.96 -22.78 -3.60
N GLN A 991 87.88 -23.10 -4.90
CA GLN A 991 87.37 -24.39 -5.39
C GLN A 991 88.28 -25.55 -4.98
N ILE A 992 89.59 -25.37 -5.16
CA ILE A 992 90.59 -26.32 -4.69
C ILE A 992 90.46 -26.48 -3.16
N TYR A 993 90.32 -25.37 -2.43
CA TYR A 993 90.20 -25.39 -0.97
C TYR A 993 88.90 -26.06 -0.48
N GLN A 994 87.77 -25.81 -1.13
CA GLN A 994 86.50 -26.48 -0.83
C GLN A 994 86.59 -27.98 -1.10
N TYR A 995 87.21 -28.39 -2.21
CA TYR A 995 87.44 -29.79 -2.54
C TYR A 995 88.26 -30.51 -1.46
N TYR A 996 89.40 -29.93 -1.05
CA TYR A 996 90.22 -30.50 0.04
C TYR A 996 89.49 -30.51 1.39
N THR A 997 88.67 -29.49 1.67
CA THR A 997 87.87 -29.46 2.90
C THR A 997 86.85 -30.60 2.91
N HIS A 998 86.11 -30.83 1.81
CA HIS A 998 85.16 -31.95 1.71
C HIS A 998 85.87 -33.30 1.77
N LEU A 999 87.04 -33.43 1.12
CA LEU A 999 87.82 -34.66 1.14
C LEU A 999 88.31 -35.00 2.55
N ASN A 1000 88.76 -34.00 3.31
CA ASN A 1000 89.10 -34.17 4.73
C ASN A 1000 87.87 -34.55 5.58
N VAL A 1001 86.69 -34.00 5.30
CA VAL A 1001 85.45 -34.40 6.00
C VAL A 1001 85.04 -35.83 5.64
N ILE A 1002 85.22 -36.25 4.39
CA ILE A 1002 84.97 -37.64 3.96
C ILE A 1002 85.95 -38.59 4.64
N ILE A 1003 87.24 -38.24 4.71
CA ILE A 1003 88.26 -39.02 5.45
C ILE A 1003 87.89 -39.11 6.94
N GLU A 1004 87.58 -37.98 7.60
CA GLU A 1004 87.14 -37.97 8.99
C GLU A 1004 85.87 -38.82 9.21
N CYS A 1005 84.92 -38.82 8.27
CA CYS A 1005 83.74 -39.69 8.33
C CYS A 1005 84.11 -41.17 8.15
N ILE A 1006 84.98 -41.51 7.21
CA ILE A 1006 85.44 -42.89 6.97
C ILE A 1006 86.17 -43.43 8.20
N GLU A 1007 87.06 -42.62 8.80
CA GLU A 1007 87.76 -42.94 10.05
C GLU A 1007 86.81 -43.08 11.24
N LYS A 1008 85.80 -42.21 11.35
CA LYS A 1008 84.85 -42.21 12.47
C LYS A 1008 83.81 -43.33 12.41
N PHE A 1009 83.52 -43.86 11.21
CA PHE A 1009 82.57 -44.94 10.99
C PHE A 1009 83.23 -46.31 10.70
N ASP A 1010 84.56 -46.43 10.83
CA ASP A 1010 85.34 -47.66 10.59
C ASP A 1010 84.96 -48.35 9.26
N ILE A 1011 84.83 -47.58 8.18
CA ILE A 1011 84.35 -48.11 6.88
C ILE A 1011 85.44 -48.93 6.15
N LEU A 1012 86.71 -48.84 6.55
CA LEU A 1012 87.83 -49.58 5.98
C LEU A 1012 88.57 -50.39 7.06
N ASP A 1013 88.75 -51.69 6.85
CA ASP A 1013 89.56 -52.56 7.72
C ASP A 1013 91.05 -52.17 7.64
N ASN A 1014 91.64 -51.92 8.81
CA ASN A 1014 93.00 -51.42 9.01
C ASN A 1014 94.10 -52.46 8.68
N GLU A 1015 94.24 -52.90 7.44
CA GLU A 1015 95.44 -53.68 7.04
C GLU A 1015 96.21 -53.18 5.81
N ASP A 1016 95.73 -52.22 5.02
CA ASP A 1016 96.56 -51.67 3.93
C ASP A 1016 96.15 -50.23 3.54
N ALA A 1017 96.61 -49.23 4.31
CA ALA A 1017 96.68 -47.84 3.83
C ALA A 1017 97.51 -46.93 4.75
N THR A 1018 98.84 -46.97 4.61
CA THR A 1018 99.64 -45.75 4.73
C THR A 1018 99.15 -44.74 3.69
N ILE A 1019 98.21 -43.88 4.08
CA ILE A 1019 97.88 -42.67 3.33
C ILE A 1019 98.38 -41.48 4.15
N TYR A 1020 99.26 -40.73 3.51
CA TYR A 1020 100.00 -39.58 4.02
C TYR A 1020 99.09 -38.56 4.71
N HIS A 1021 99.48 -38.15 5.92
CA HIS A 1021 99.15 -36.84 6.45
C HIS A 1021 99.59 -35.77 5.43
N PHE A 1022 98.64 -34.97 4.94
CA PHE A 1022 98.94 -33.68 4.33
C PHE A 1022 98.53 -32.59 5.33
N GLU A 1023 99.54 -31.94 5.91
CA GLU A 1023 99.44 -30.58 6.50
C GLU A 1023 99.29 -29.52 5.40
#